data_AF-G3IFE9-F1
#
_entry.id   AF-G3IFE9-F1
#
_cell.length_a   1.000
_cell.length_b   1.000
_cell.length_c   1.000
_cell.angle_alpha   90.00
_cell.angle_beta   90.00
_cell.angle_gamma   90.00
#
_symmetry.space_group_name_H-M   'P 1'
#
loop_
_entity.id
_entity.type
_entity.pdbx_description
1 polymer ?
#
loop_
_entity_poly.entity_id
_entity_poly.type
_entity_poly.pdbx_seq_one_letter_code
_entity_poly.pdbx_strand_id
1 'polypeptide(L)'
;MKISDVKFRVQDLWKALVNENFIFSFRNTREVMAMSKLETMYNHWTWELRSHMLDFQNQLINQIQNGKVEALKTSIFEAPVTEKYTAIKQELEKYFNEDPDNEILVQWKSNFENKLIILKETLISDTRRKANELIHLKKNQERLDKKKSSYANELLERSRKLALTVKGKELNEEELREKFDPLWKKWVCDVSSDLPPVIEPDIDTDSENILWEYFQKEINMVDTLMRNSGDKFQINYDEHVKMNKKYNFMTRTLKVCDRESINMTTDHIISRFNETINNIHKQQCDYNSSYFHEILRIIEEEVKSAPTEGRYTFTSKYILELSLCLFQRASKSFKEMHKAFKRTNDPVNYLERKKDDFFMNFKISCQGATSIKTFVDFLWHKLTPAISATIRGKMVIKIAGAMRATCPAFNGNRANLEKHILISLAEEENFDKYWQYIHQPESFFRDYISDHIRRYCSEKEGEKVNTFLKISLGDIKNAILTAIHKTTEVANDNNSTASGWLDLFCDHLGSNLIFPRRDLISIEHQEIKDTEFLKEAMSAALDPAMRKVEEDYSRRPKDEMIPNIEKILSEHLCGCWKQCPFCKAICTNTIPHHEGDHSVPFHRPQAVNGWYKHKTDHFVIDCCTSSVASDRFMLLGNNQEISYKNYRQAGGDYATWSITPDSSTQSYWKWFVSHFRSKLEEKYQKKFTDTGEIPEAWAKITKEDVLNELKEQ
;
A
#
# COMPACT_ATOMS: atom_id res chain seq x y z
N MET A 1 11.70 -47.08 38.95
CA MET A 1 12.33 -45.99 38.16
C MET A 1 13.56 -45.53 38.92
N LYS A 2 14.76 -45.52 38.31
CA LYS A 2 15.96 -45.02 38.99
C LYS A 2 15.97 -43.49 38.94
N ILE A 3 16.51 -42.83 39.96
CA ILE A 3 16.60 -41.35 40.04
C ILE A 3 17.38 -40.78 38.84
N SER A 4 18.32 -41.54 38.29
CA SER A 4 19.04 -41.21 37.05
C SER A 4 18.12 -41.02 35.85
N ASP A 5 17.06 -41.84 35.72
CA ASP A 5 16.14 -41.80 34.59
C ASP A 5 15.18 -40.61 34.71
N VAL A 6 14.83 -40.23 35.94
CA VAL A 6 14.06 -39.00 36.23
C VAL A 6 14.90 -37.78 35.89
N LYS A 7 16.17 -37.74 36.31
CA LYS A 7 17.07 -36.61 36.03
C LYS A 7 17.29 -36.42 34.52
N PHE A 8 17.47 -37.51 33.78
CA PHE A 8 17.61 -37.45 32.32
C PHE A 8 16.33 -36.98 31.64
N ARG A 9 15.16 -37.48 32.06
CA ARG A 9 13.88 -37.02 31.53
C ARG A 9 13.58 -35.57 31.87
N VAL A 10 13.94 -35.10 33.06
CA VAL A 10 13.80 -33.69 33.44
C VAL A 10 14.77 -32.81 32.64
N GLN A 11 15.99 -33.27 32.35
CA GLN A 11 16.94 -32.55 31.49
C GLN A 11 16.52 -32.52 30.01
N ASP A 12 15.96 -33.62 29.49
CA ASP A 12 15.38 -33.66 28.14
C ASP A 12 14.12 -32.80 28.05
N LEU A 13 13.27 -32.83 29.07
CA LEU A 13 12.09 -31.96 29.17
C LEU A 13 12.52 -30.50 29.24
N TRP A 14 13.57 -30.18 30.01
CA TRP A 14 14.11 -28.82 30.13
C TRP A 14 14.79 -28.35 28.84
N LYS A 15 15.55 -29.22 28.15
CA LYS A 15 16.10 -28.91 26.82
C LYS A 15 14.99 -28.74 25.77
N ALA A 16 13.92 -29.53 25.85
CA ALA A 16 12.75 -29.37 24.98
C ALA A 16 12.00 -28.06 25.29
N LEU A 17 11.83 -27.70 26.56
CA LEU A 17 11.22 -26.44 27.02
C LEU A 17 12.05 -25.20 26.66
N VAL A 18 13.38 -25.31 26.61
CA VAL A 18 14.29 -24.20 26.26
C VAL A 18 14.47 -24.08 24.74
N ASN A 19 14.37 -25.17 23.99
CA ASN A 19 14.51 -25.16 22.52
C ASN A 19 13.20 -24.87 21.78
N GLU A 20 12.04 -25.16 22.38
CA GLU A 20 10.76 -24.71 21.88
C GLU A 20 10.40 -23.39 22.58
N ASN A 21 10.10 -22.33 21.83
CA ASN A 21 9.55 -21.07 22.36
C ASN A 21 8.20 -21.35 23.05
N PHE A 22 8.26 -21.84 24.29
CA PHE A 22 7.16 -22.44 25.03
C PHE A 22 6.26 -21.36 25.64
N ILE A 23 5.56 -20.57 24.82
CA ILE A 23 4.59 -19.60 25.36
C ILE A 23 3.24 -20.25 25.67
N PHE A 24 2.87 -21.39 25.09
CA PHE A 24 1.43 -21.73 25.03
C PHE A 24 1.00 -23.14 25.42
N SER A 25 1.82 -23.93 26.13
CA SER A 25 1.27 -25.09 26.83
C SER A 25 1.48 -24.95 28.34
N PHE A 26 0.36 -25.06 29.07
CA PHE A 26 0.07 -24.54 30.41
C PHE A 26 -0.28 -23.05 30.44
N ARG A 27 -1.59 -22.77 30.59
CA ARG A 27 -2.17 -21.47 30.92
C ARG A 27 -1.54 -20.88 32.19
N ASN A 28 -0.37 -20.28 32.07
CA ASN A 28 0.06 -19.27 33.01
C ASN A 28 -0.66 -17.98 32.58
N THR A 29 -1.91 -17.80 33.02
CA THR A 29 -2.77 -16.66 32.64
C THR A 29 -2.04 -15.33 32.81
N ARG A 30 -1.17 -15.25 33.81
CA ARG A 30 -0.31 -14.10 34.05
C ARG A 30 0.68 -13.83 32.92
N GLU A 31 1.36 -14.86 32.40
CA GLU A 31 2.32 -14.73 31.30
C GLU A 31 1.64 -14.36 29.97
N VAL A 32 0.49 -14.97 29.67
CA VAL A 32 -0.30 -14.62 28.49
C VAL A 32 -0.80 -13.17 28.56
N MET A 33 -1.28 -12.73 29.73
CA MET A 33 -1.68 -11.33 29.94
C MET A 33 -0.49 -10.37 29.82
N ALA A 34 0.66 -10.71 30.42
CA ALA A 34 1.87 -9.89 30.33
C ALA A 34 2.34 -9.77 28.87
N MET A 35 2.33 -10.88 28.11
CA MET A 35 2.71 -10.89 26.70
C MET A 35 1.72 -10.08 25.84
N SER A 36 0.41 -10.21 26.07
CA SER A 36 -0.61 -9.42 25.35
C SER A 36 -0.46 -7.91 25.60
N LYS A 37 -0.13 -7.51 26.84
CA LYS A 37 0.17 -6.11 27.17
C LYS A 37 1.45 -5.64 26.49
N LEU A 38 2.52 -6.42 26.52
CA LEU A 38 3.77 -6.13 25.83
C LEU A 38 3.55 -5.96 24.32
N GLU A 39 2.79 -6.85 23.68
CA GLU A 39 2.44 -6.72 22.26
C GLU A 39 1.65 -5.44 21.97
N THR A 40 0.73 -5.05 22.86
CA THR A 40 -0.03 -3.81 22.73
C THR A 40 0.88 -2.59 22.80
N MET A 41 1.78 -2.54 23.78
CA MET A 41 2.78 -1.47 23.91
C MET A 41 3.74 -1.44 22.72
N TYR A 42 4.18 -2.60 22.25
CA TYR A 42 4.99 -2.70 21.05
C TYR A 42 4.28 -2.17 19.80
N ASN A 43 2.98 -2.45 19.64
CA ASN A 43 2.17 -1.89 18.56
C ASN A 43 2.01 -0.37 18.66
N HIS A 44 2.06 0.19 19.87
CA HIS A 44 2.09 1.63 20.08
C HIS A 44 3.42 2.25 19.64
N TRP A 45 4.55 1.71 20.12
CA TRP A 45 5.90 2.17 19.75
C TRP A 45 6.18 2.07 18.25
N THR A 46 5.80 0.95 17.62
CA THR A 46 5.97 0.77 16.18
C THR A 46 5.08 1.72 15.37
N TRP A 47 3.88 2.05 15.87
CA TRP A 47 3.03 3.07 15.27
C TRP A 47 3.70 4.44 15.32
N GLU A 48 4.27 4.83 16.46
CA GLU A 48 4.98 6.10 16.59
C GLU A 48 6.15 6.22 15.60
N LEU A 49 6.95 5.16 15.46
CA LEU A 49 8.05 5.14 14.51
C LEU A 49 7.55 5.23 13.05
N ARG A 50 6.53 4.45 12.69
CA ARG A 50 5.94 4.46 11.34
C ARG A 50 5.31 5.82 11.01
N SER A 51 4.59 6.41 11.95
CA SER A 51 3.97 7.73 11.79
C SER A 51 5.04 8.82 11.59
N HIS A 52 6.12 8.78 12.36
CA HIS A 52 7.25 9.70 12.19
C HIS A 52 7.92 9.52 10.81
N MET A 53 8.13 8.27 10.39
CA MET A 53 8.70 7.96 9.08
C MET A 53 7.82 8.43 7.92
N LEU A 54 6.49 8.33 8.05
CA LEU A 54 5.56 8.84 7.04
C LEU A 54 5.62 10.36 6.92
N ASP A 55 5.71 11.09 8.04
CA ASP A 55 5.89 12.55 8.01
C ASP A 55 7.23 12.94 7.39
N PHE A 56 8.32 12.29 7.81
CA PHE A 56 9.64 12.48 7.22
C PHE A 56 9.65 12.20 5.72
N GLN A 57 9.01 11.10 5.28
CA GLN A 57 8.87 10.77 3.88
C GLN A 57 8.14 11.88 3.10
N ASN A 58 7.05 12.43 3.65
CA ASN A 58 6.33 13.54 3.00
C ASN A 58 7.21 14.80 2.87
N GLN A 59 7.97 15.14 3.92
CA GLN A 59 8.91 16.27 3.86
C GLN A 59 10.00 16.05 2.80
N LEU A 60 10.55 14.83 2.72
CA LEU A 60 11.54 14.47 1.71
C LEU A 60 10.95 14.52 0.29
N ILE A 61 9.73 14.02 0.10
CA ILE A 61 8.99 14.14 -1.18
C ILE A 61 8.84 15.60 -1.58
N ASN A 62 8.45 16.47 -0.64
CA ASN A 62 8.33 17.92 -0.89
C ASN A 62 9.67 18.49 -1.36
N GLN A 63 10.76 18.19 -0.66
CA GLN A 63 12.10 18.69 -1.00
C GLN A 63 12.58 18.19 -2.38
N ILE A 64 12.36 16.91 -2.69
CA ILE A 64 12.69 16.34 -4.01
C ILE A 64 11.88 17.03 -5.09
N GLN A 65 10.54 17.12 -4.95
CA GLN A 65 9.66 17.76 -5.93
C GLN A 65 9.95 19.24 -6.12
N ASN A 66 10.41 19.93 -5.08
CA ASN A 66 10.84 21.32 -5.14
C ASN A 66 12.24 21.53 -5.74
N GLY A 67 13.06 20.47 -5.84
CA GLY A 67 14.39 20.51 -6.48
C GLY A 67 15.52 20.75 -5.51
N LYS A 68 15.25 20.66 -4.20
CA LYS A 68 16.25 20.85 -3.15
C LYS A 68 17.13 19.62 -2.94
N VAL A 69 16.61 18.44 -3.29
CA VAL A 69 17.31 17.16 -3.14
C VAL A 69 17.35 16.46 -4.50
N GLU A 70 18.54 16.44 -5.11
CA GLU A 70 18.79 15.80 -6.42
C GLU A 70 19.48 14.43 -6.30
N ALA A 71 20.05 14.13 -5.13
CA ALA A 71 20.72 12.89 -4.81
C ALA A 71 20.61 12.59 -3.30
N LEU A 72 20.42 11.32 -2.95
CA LEU A 72 20.33 10.89 -1.56
C LEU A 72 21.73 10.68 -0.96
N LYS A 73 22.02 11.35 0.15
CA LYS A 73 23.17 11.07 1.02
C LYS A 73 22.71 10.24 2.22
N THR A 74 23.56 9.36 2.74
CA THR A 74 23.23 8.53 3.91
C THR A 74 22.77 9.38 5.11
N SER A 75 23.42 10.53 5.32
CA SER A 75 23.13 11.47 6.41
C SER A 75 21.70 12.02 6.42
N ILE A 76 20.98 12.01 5.29
CA ILE A 76 19.58 12.49 5.21
C ILE A 76 18.67 11.64 6.11
N PHE A 77 18.98 10.36 6.26
CA PHE A 77 18.15 9.40 7.01
C PHE A 77 18.61 9.21 8.45
N GLU A 78 19.90 9.37 8.73
CA GLU A 78 20.49 8.97 10.01
C GLU A 78 19.97 9.81 11.18
N ALA A 79 20.08 11.14 11.13
CA ALA A 79 19.73 11.98 12.27
C ALA A 79 18.22 11.95 12.61
N PRO A 80 17.29 12.18 11.67
CA PRO A 80 15.86 12.28 12.00
C PRO A 80 15.25 10.97 12.51
N VAL A 81 15.76 9.82 12.04
CA VAL A 81 15.25 8.50 12.43
C VAL A 81 15.88 8.03 13.73
N THR A 82 17.17 8.30 13.93
CA THR A 82 17.89 7.88 15.14
C THR A 82 17.33 8.55 16.39
N GLU A 83 16.95 9.82 16.33
CA GLU A 83 16.37 10.53 17.47
C GLU A 83 15.07 9.86 17.95
N LYS A 84 14.08 9.72 17.06
CA LYS A 84 12.80 9.10 17.42
C LYS A 84 12.95 7.62 17.80
N TYR A 85 13.82 6.87 17.10
CA TYR A 85 14.12 5.48 17.45
C TYR A 85 14.73 5.36 18.85
N THR A 86 15.66 6.25 19.22
CA THR A 86 16.33 6.21 20.53
C THR A 86 15.33 6.51 21.64
N ALA A 87 14.44 7.48 21.46
CA ALA A 87 13.36 7.76 22.41
C ALA A 87 12.46 6.53 22.63
N ILE A 88 12.01 5.89 21.53
CA ILE A 88 11.19 4.67 21.60
C ILE A 88 11.96 3.52 22.28
N LYS A 89 13.25 3.37 21.97
CA LYS A 89 14.09 2.33 22.60
C LYS A 89 14.19 2.53 24.12
N GLN A 90 14.32 3.78 24.58
CA GLN A 90 14.33 4.10 26.00
C GLN A 90 13.00 3.76 26.67
N GLU A 91 11.86 4.03 26.02
CA GLU A 91 10.54 3.64 26.55
C GLU A 91 10.37 2.12 26.61
N LEU A 92 10.85 1.39 25.59
CA LEU A 92 10.86 -0.06 25.57
C LEU A 92 11.72 -0.61 26.72
N GLU A 93 12.95 -0.10 26.89
CA GLU A 93 13.83 -0.50 27.98
C GLU A 93 13.21 -0.21 29.35
N LYS A 94 12.57 0.96 29.50
CA LYS A 94 11.85 1.34 30.70
C LYS A 94 10.72 0.35 31.02
N TYR A 95 9.91 -0.02 30.03
CA TYR A 95 8.82 -0.99 30.18
C TYR A 95 9.33 -2.34 30.70
N PHE A 96 10.40 -2.88 30.10
CA PHE A 96 10.99 -4.14 30.56
C PHE A 96 11.64 -4.08 31.94
N ASN A 97 12.02 -2.90 32.44
CA ASN A 97 12.64 -2.75 33.75
C ASN A 97 11.61 -2.47 34.86
N GLU A 98 10.57 -1.68 34.56
CA GLU A 98 9.63 -1.15 35.55
C GLU A 98 8.27 -1.87 35.60
N ASP A 99 7.89 -2.66 34.58
CA ASP A 99 6.60 -3.36 34.58
C ASP A 99 6.53 -4.43 35.69
N PRO A 100 5.39 -4.58 36.41
CA PRO A 100 5.23 -5.58 37.47
C PRO A 100 5.48 -7.03 37.04
N ASP A 101 5.40 -7.31 35.75
CA ASP A 101 5.65 -8.62 35.15
C ASP A 101 7.06 -8.70 34.50
N ASN A 102 8.00 -7.80 34.84
CA ASN A 102 9.35 -7.74 34.26
C ASN A 102 10.12 -9.08 34.30
N GLU A 103 10.05 -9.84 35.39
CA GLU A 103 10.70 -11.15 35.54
C GLU A 103 10.19 -12.16 34.51
N ILE A 104 8.91 -12.06 34.12
CA ILE A 104 8.28 -12.90 33.09
C ILE A 104 8.67 -12.41 31.70
N LEU A 105 8.73 -11.08 31.51
CA LEU A 105 8.94 -10.45 30.22
C LEU A 105 10.40 -10.45 29.77
N VAL A 106 11.37 -10.50 30.69
CA VAL A 106 12.81 -10.32 30.38
C VAL A 106 13.32 -11.28 29.30
N GLN A 107 12.78 -12.50 29.23
CA GLN A 107 13.12 -13.49 28.21
C GLN A 107 12.76 -13.04 26.77
N TRP A 108 11.76 -12.16 26.62
CA TRP A 108 11.28 -11.65 25.33
C TRP A 108 11.98 -10.37 24.90
N LYS A 109 12.71 -9.70 25.80
CA LYS A 109 13.32 -8.38 25.56
C LYS A 109 14.14 -8.33 24.27
N SER A 110 15.09 -9.25 24.11
CA SER A 110 15.96 -9.28 22.94
C SER A 110 15.19 -9.47 21.63
N ASN A 111 14.12 -10.28 21.63
CA ASN A 111 13.28 -10.50 20.46
C ASN A 111 12.56 -9.21 20.04
N PHE A 112 11.96 -8.49 20.99
CA PHE A 112 11.26 -7.23 20.70
C PHE A 112 12.21 -6.10 20.30
N GLU A 113 13.40 -6.02 20.90
CA GLU A 113 14.47 -5.11 20.48
C GLU A 113 14.89 -5.39 19.03
N ASN A 114 15.13 -6.66 18.68
CA ASN A 114 15.50 -7.06 17.32
C ASN A 114 14.38 -6.75 16.31
N LYS A 115 13.12 -7.03 16.63
CA LYS A 115 11.98 -6.67 15.78
C LYS A 115 11.93 -5.16 15.53
N LEU A 116 12.19 -4.34 16.55
CA LEU A 116 12.21 -2.87 16.42
C LEU A 116 13.36 -2.40 15.52
N ILE A 117 14.54 -3.03 15.62
CA ILE A 117 15.69 -2.78 14.74
C ILE A 117 15.33 -3.09 13.28
N ILE A 118 14.79 -4.28 13.02
CA ILE A 118 14.38 -4.72 11.69
C ILE A 118 13.33 -3.76 11.10
N LEU A 119 12.34 -3.35 11.90
CA LEU A 119 11.34 -2.37 11.48
C LEU A 119 11.99 -1.05 11.07
N LYS A 120 12.89 -0.50 11.88
CA LYS A 120 13.62 0.74 11.58
C LYS A 120 14.37 0.62 10.24
N GLU A 121 15.14 -0.44 10.06
CA GLU A 121 15.94 -0.66 8.85
C GLU A 121 15.06 -0.81 7.60
N THR A 122 13.94 -1.54 7.73
CA THR A 122 12.95 -1.71 6.66
C THR A 122 12.34 -0.37 6.26
N LEU A 123 11.90 0.45 7.22
CA LEU A 123 11.32 1.76 6.95
C LEU A 123 12.31 2.72 6.28
N ILE A 124 13.58 2.71 6.69
CA ILE A 124 14.64 3.50 6.06
C ILE A 124 14.86 3.04 4.61
N SER A 125 14.99 1.73 4.40
CA SER A 125 15.21 1.14 3.07
C SER A 125 14.06 1.48 2.12
N ASP A 126 12.81 1.32 2.57
CA ASP A 126 11.62 1.63 1.78
C ASP A 126 11.51 3.11 1.44
N THR A 127 11.76 3.99 2.42
CA THR A 127 11.75 5.45 2.19
C THR A 127 12.83 5.84 1.19
N ARG A 128 14.02 5.27 1.31
CA ARG A 128 15.15 5.51 0.39
C ARG A 128 14.83 5.04 -1.03
N ARG A 129 14.26 3.85 -1.18
CA ARG A 129 13.83 3.31 -2.48
C ARG A 129 12.82 4.25 -3.14
N LYS A 130 11.73 4.61 -2.44
CA LYS A 130 10.69 5.53 -2.95
C LYS A 130 11.26 6.90 -3.32
N ALA A 131 12.19 7.42 -2.51
CA ALA A 131 12.84 8.71 -2.78
C ALA A 131 13.76 8.63 -4.02
N ASN A 132 14.52 7.54 -4.20
CA ASN A 132 15.34 7.34 -5.39
C ASN A 132 14.51 7.21 -6.67
N GLU A 133 13.41 6.45 -6.60
CA GLU A 133 12.43 6.38 -7.69
C GLU A 133 11.94 7.78 -8.05
N LEU A 134 11.51 8.57 -7.05
CA LEU A 134 11.02 9.93 -7.26
C LEU A 134 12.07 10.87 -7.88
N ILE A 135 13.33 10.78 -7.44
CA ILE A 135 14.45 11.54 -8.01
C ILE A 135 14.67 11.15 -9.48
N HIS A 136 14.63 9.85 -9.79
CA HIS A 136 14.76 9.38 -11.17
C HIS A 136 13.61 9.89 -12.05
N LEU A 137 12.37 9.82 -11.56
CA LEU A 137 11.20 10.38 -12.25
C LEU A 137 11.36 11.88 -12.51
N LYS A 138 11.81 12.62 -11.50
CA LYS A 138 12.04 14.06 -11.62
C LYS A 138 13.11 14.39 -12.66
N LYS A 139 14.23 13.67 -12.68
CA LYS A 139 15.30 13.86 -13.69
C LYS A 139 14.78 13.61 -15.12
N ASN A 140 13.96 12.57 -15.30
CA ASN A 140 13.33 12.30 -16.59
C ASN A 140 12.38 13.42 -17.01
N GLN A 141 11.58 13.93 -16.07
CA GLN A 141 10.70 15.08 -16.31
C GLN A 141 11.49 16.34 -16.68
N GLU A 142 12.56 16.66 -15.96
CA GLU A 142 13.42 17.83 -16.24
C GLU A 142 14.07 17.76 -17.63
N ARG A 143 14.48 16.57 -18.08
CA ARG A 143 15.01 16.37 -19.43
C ARG A 143 13.96 16.69 -20.50
N LEU A 144 12.70 16.34 -20.27
CA LEU A 144 11.59 16.66 -21.17
C LEU A 144 11.25 18.15 -21.11
N ASP A 145 11.19 18.73 -19.93
CA ASP A 145 10.84 20.14 -19.73
C ASP A 145 11.91 21.08 -20.31
N LYS A 146 13.19 20.70 -20.29
CA LYS A 146 14.26 21.45 -20.96
C LYS A 146 14.05 21.60 -22.48
N LYS A 147 13.37 20.64 -23.12
CA LYS A 147 13.00 20.76 -24.54
C LYS A 147 11.83 21.72 -24.75
N LYS A 148 10.92 21.83 -23.77
CA LYS A 148 9.73 22.70 -23.83
C LYS A 148 10.05 24.16 -23.45
N SER A 149 11.06 24.36 -22.61
CA SER A 149 11.41 25.68 -22.08
C SER A 149 11.86 26.65 -23.17
N SER A 150 12.44 26.17 -24.28
CA SER A 150 12.76 27.03 -25.43
C SER A 150 11.50 27.71 -26.00
N TYR A 151 10.42 26.96 -26.22
CA TYR A 151 9.16 27.49 -26.74
C TYR A 151 8.51 28.47 -25.77
N ALA A 152 8.57 28.18 -24.47
CA ALA A 152 8.05 29.05 -23.42
C ALA A 152 8.84 30.36 -23.32
N ASN A 153 10.17 30.28 -23.32
CA ASN A 153 11.06 31.44 -23.17
C ASN A 153 10.91 32.43 -24.33
N GLU A 154 10.82 31.93 -25.57
CA GLU A 154 10.59 32.75 -26.76
C GLU A 154 9.24 33.49 -26.67
N LEU A 155 8.17 32.81 -26.23
CA LEU A 155 6.87 33.45 -26.04
C LEU A 155 6.90 34.52 -24.95
N LEU A 156 7.60 34.26 -23.84
CA LEU A 156 7.80 35.25 -22.77
C LEU A 156 8.53 36.48 -23.31
N GLU A 157 9.59 36.30 -24.09
CA GLU A 157 10.32 37.41 -24.68
C GLU A 157 9.46 38.23 -25.64
N ARG A 158 8.70 37.56 -26.53
CA ARG A 158 7.76 38.23 -27.44
C ARG A 158 6.66 38.98 -26.69
N SER A 159 6.11 38.38 -25.64
CA SER A 159 5.09 38.99 -24.78
C SER A 159 5.62 40.22 -24.07
N ARG A 160 6.87 40.19 -23.59
CA ARG A 160 7.57 41.34 -23.00
C ARG A 160 7.75 42.47 -24.01
N LYS A 161 8.21 42.15 -25.23
CA LYS A 161 8.33 43.14 -26.33
C LYS A 161 6.99 43.79 -26.64
N LEU A 162 5.91 43.00 -26.71
CA LEU A 162 4.55 43.50 -26.92
C LEU A 162 4.10 44.41 -25.75
N ALA A 163 4.37 44.02 -24.50
CA ALA A 163 4.00 44.80 -23.32
C ALA A 163 4.64 46.20 -23.33
N LEU A 164 5.88 46.33 -23.81
CA LEU A 164 6.54 47.64 -23.98
C LEU A 164 5.79 48.58 -24.94
N THR A 165 5.10 48.05 -25.96
CA THR A 165 4.33 48.85 -26.92
C THR A 165 3.02 49.42 -26.37
N VAL A 166 2.53 48.84 -25.26
CA VAL A 166 1.28 49.24 -24.59
C VAL A 166 1.54 49.85 -23.21
N LYS A 167 2.80 49.92 -22.77
CA LYS A 167 3.20 50.47 -21.48
C LYS A 167 2.73 51.92 -21.33
N GLY A 168 2.04 52.21 -20.22
CA GLY A 168 1.49 53.54 -19.91
C GLY A 168 0.11 53.83 -20.50
N LYS A 169 -0.54 52.87 -21.18
CA LYS A 169 -1.96 52.94 -21.58
C LYS A 169 -2.80 52.19 -20.55
N GLU A 170 -3.84 52.82 -20.01
CA GLU A 170 -4.84 52.11 -19.19
C GLU A 170 -5.73 51.28 -20.11
N LEU A 171 -5.42 49.98 -20.22
CA LEU A 171 -6.20 49.02 -21.00
C LEU A 171 -6.97 48.10 -20.07
N ASN A 172 -8.21 47.78 -20.41
CA ASN A 172 -9.00 46.78 -19.72
C ASN A 172 -8.57 45.34 -20.11
N GLU A 173 -9.11 44.32 -19.45
CA GLU A 173 -8.69 42.94 -19.70
C GLU A 173 -9.02 42.44 -21.11
N GLU A 174 -10.16 42.87 -21.67
CA GLU A 174 -10.59 42.49 -23.02
C GLU A 174 -9.65 43.08 -24.07
N GLU A 175 -9.27 44.35 -23.94
CA GLU A 175 -8.30 45.03 -24.81
C GLU A 175 -6.90 44.39 -24.72
N LEU A 176 -6.48 43.95 -23.53
CA LEU A 176 -5.23 43.21 -23.35
C LEU A 176 -5.30 41.84 -24.04
N ARG A 177 -6.44 41.14 -23.99
CA ARG A 177 -6.64 39.87 -24.72
C ARG A 177 -6.61 40.07 -26.23
N GLU A 178 -7.25 41.12 -26.74
CA GLU A 178 -7.21 41.47 -28.17
C GLU A 178 -5.80 41.72 -28.69
N LYS A 179 -4.90 42.26 -27.85
CA LYS A 179 -3.48 42.44 -28.16
C LYS A 179 -2.69 41.13 -28.09
N PHE A 180 -2.94 40.31 -27.08
CA PHE A 180 -2.16 39.09 -26.79
C PHE A 180 -2.54 37.92 -27.71
N ASP A 181 -3.82 37.70 -27.97
CA ASP A 181 -4.32 36.54 -28.71
C ASP A 181 -3.76 36.41 -30.14
N PRO A 182 -3.56 37.49 -30.92
CA PRO A 182 -2.90 37.40 -32.22
C PRO A 182 -1.45 36.93 -32.12
N LEU A 183 -0.69 37.42 -31.13
CA LEU A 183 0.68 36.99 -30.87
C LEU A 183 0.71 35.50 -30.50
N TRP A 184 -0.19 35.09 -29.59
CA TRP A 184 -0.37 33.72 -29.17
C TRP A 184 -0.65 32.79 -30.36
N LYS A 185 -1.70 33.09 -31.14
CA LYS A 185 -2.13 32.27 -32.28
C LYS A 185 -1.01 32.10 -33.29
N LYS A 186 -0.30 33.19 -33.61
CA LYS A 186 0.86 33.12 -34.53
C LYS A 186 1.93 32.20 -33.99
N TRP A 187 2.31 32.36 -32.72
CA TRP A 187 3.36 31.53 -32.13
C TRP A 187 3.00 30.04 -32.06
N VAL A 188 1.76 29.72 -31.70
CA VAL A 188 1.28 28.33 -31.69
C VAL A 188 1.34 27.72 -33.10
N CYS A 189 1.03 28.49 -34.15
CA CYS A 189 1.15 28.04 -35.54
C CYS A 189 2.61 27.80 -35.95
N ASP A 190 3.53 28.71 -35.58
CA ASP A 190 4.96 28.57 -35.86
C ASP A 190 5.49 27.27 -35.20
N VAL A 191 5.20 27.06 -33.92
CA VAL A 191 5.62 25.87 -33.16
C VAL A 191 5.04 24.60 -33.76
N SER A 192 3.78 24.62 -34.20
CA SER A 192 3.15 23.45 -34.83
C SER A 192 3.79 23.08 -36.17
N SER A 193 4.35 24.05 -36.90
CA SER A 193 4.92 23.84 -38.24
C SER A 193 6.33 23.24 -38.18
N ASP A 194 7.04 23.46 -37.07
CA ASP A 194 8.42 22.99 -36.86
C ASP A 194 8.49 21.56 -36.25
N LEU A 195 7.36 20.91 -35.99
CA LEU A 195 7.34 19.58 -35.36
C LEU A 195 7.67 18.47 -36.36
N PRO A 196 8.64 17.58 -36.06
CA PRO A 196 8.88 16.40 -36.88
C PRO A 196 7.70 15.43 -36.80
N PRO A 197 7.47 14.59 -37.83
CA PRO A 197 6.48 13.53 -37.77
C PRO A 197 6.79 12.57 -36.62
N VAL A 198 5.81 12.33 -35.75
CA VAL A 198 5.92 11.36 -34.66
C VAL A 198 5.70 9.96 -35.24
N ILE A 199 6.69 9.08 -35.08
CA ILE A 199 6.53 7.65 -35.41
C ILE A 199 5.69 7.03 -34.29
N GLU A 200 4.53 6.50 -34.65
CA GLU A 200 3.67 5.79 -33.71
C GLU A 200 4.27 4.39 -33.43
N PRO A 201 4.40 3.99 -32.15
CA PRO A 201 4.82 2.64 -31.81
C PRO A 201 3.70 1.65 -32.16
N ASP A 202 4.06 0.54 -32.79
CA ASP A 202 3.13 -0.55 -33.06
C ASP A 202 3.07 -1.50 -31.86
N ILE A 203 2.34 -1.08 -30.83
CA ILE A 203 2.22 -1.78 -29.55
C ILE A 203 1.61 -3.18 -29.73
N ASP A 204 0.70 -3.35 -30.70
CA ASP A 204 0.08 -4.65 -30.95
C ASP A 204 1.08 -5.61 -31.60
N THR A 205 1.84 -5.14 -32.59
CA THR A 205 2.93 -5.92 -33.20
C THR A 205 4.01 -6.27 -32.17
N ASP A 206 4.40 -5.34 -31.29
CA ASP A 206 5.36 -5.62 -30.22
C ASP A 206 4.82 -6.71 -29.26
N SER A 207 3.55 -6.61 -28.87
CA SER A 207 2.87 -7.62 -28.04
C SER A 207 2.88 -9.00 -28.72
N GLU A 208 2.49 -9.07 -30.00
CA GLU A 208 2.45 -10.31 -30.78
C GLU A 208 3.83 -10.92 -30.95
N ASN A 209 4.84 -10.12 -31.30
CA ASN A 209 6.21 -10.59 -31.49
C ASN A 209 6.80 -11.13 -30.19
N ILE A 210 6.62 -10.43 -29.06
CA ILE A 210 7.16 -10.87 -27.77
C ILE A 210 6.49 -12.17 -27.30
N LEU A 211 5.17 -12.31 -27.47
CA LEU A 211 4.49 -13.56 -27.18
C LEU A 211 5.02 -14.67 -28.09
N TRP A 212 5.10 -14.41 -29.39
CA TRP A 212 5.61 -15.36 -30.37
C TRP A 212 7.01 -15.85 -30.00
N GLU A 213 7.92 -14.93 -29.67
CA GLU A 213 9.29 -15.23 -29.23
C GLU A 213 9.35 -16.05 -27.95
N TYR A 214 8.44 -15.80 -27.03
CA TYR A 214 8.42 -16.50 -25.75
C TYR A 214 7.84 -17.92 -25.86
N PHE A 215 6.81 -18.12 -26.69
CA PHE A 215 6.08 -19.38 -26.81
C PHE A 215 6.39 -20.17 -28.10
N GLN A 216 7.52 -19.88 -28.77
CA GLN A 216 7.93 -20.51 -30.05
C GLN A 216 7.86 -22.04 -30.07
N LYS A 217 7.95 -22.70 -28.90
CA LYS A 217 7.96 -24.16 -28.74
C LYS A 217 6.57 -24.78 -28.56
N GLU A 218 5.51 -23.99 -28.45
CA GLU A 218 4.14 -24.46 -28.21
C GLU A 218 3.40 -24.74 -29.54
N ILE A 219 2.98 -26.00 -29.74
CA ILE A 219 2.53 -26.55 -31.03
C ILE A 219 1.23 -25.90 -31.58
N ASN A 220 0.43 -25.25 -30.74
CA ASN A 220 -0.92 -24.72 -31.08
C ASN A 220 -1.07 -23.21 -30.85
N MET A 221 0.00 -22.43 -30.97
CA MET A 221 0.00 -21.00 -30.65
C MET A 221 -0.93 -20.18 -31.56
N VAL A 222 -0.89 -20.43 -32.88
CA VAL A 222 -1.69 -19.68 -33.88
C VAL A 222 -3.20 -19.87 -33.66
N ASP A 223 -3.64 -21.10 -33.41
CA ASP A 223 -5.05 -21.40 -33.13
C ASP A 223 -5.54 -20.78 -31.81
N THR A 224 -4.66 -20.65 -30.82
CA THR A 224 -4.98 -20.05 -29.50
C THR A 224 -5.07 -18.53 -29.59
N LEU A 225 -4.15 -17.89 -30.32
CA LEU A 225 -4.19 -16.46 -30.65
C LEU A 225 -5.49 -16.07 -31.39
N MET A 226 -5.96 -16.95 -32.28
CA MET A 226 -7.16 -16.71 -33.11
C MET A 226 -8.49 -17.01 -32.37
N ARG A 227 -8.47 -17.80 -31.28
CA ARG A 227 -9.70 -18.20 -30.54
C ARG A 227 -9.97 -17.39 -29.27
N ASN A 228 -8.96 -16.84 -28.61
CA ASN A 228 -9.09 -16.17 -27.31
C ASN A 228 -9.00 -14.63 -27.41
N SER A 229 -10.11 -14.00 -27.81
CA SER A 229 -10.28 -12.53 -27.83
C SER A 229 -11.12 -12.01 -26.64
N GLY A 230 -11.17 -12.73 -25.53
CA GLY A 230 -11.99 -12.37 -24.37
C GLY A 230 -11.25 -11.46 -23.39
N ASP A 231 -11.91 -10.38 -22.93
CA ASP A 231 -11.36 -9.41 -21.96
C ASP A 231 -11.07 -10.01 -20.57
N LYS A 232 -11.49 -11.25 -20.30
CA LYS A 232 -11.39 -11.88 -18.96
C LYS A 232 -10.86 -13.30 -19.06
N PHE A 233 -9.69 -13.51 -18.47
CA PHE A 233 -9.14 -14.84 -18.24
C PHE A 233 -10.05 -15.64 -17.30
N GLN A 234 -10.41 -16.85 -17.71
CA GLN A 234 -11.16 -17.80 -16.88
C GLN A 234 -10.37 -19.10 -16.81
N ILE A 235 -10.24 -19.63 -15.59
CA ILE A 235 -9.47 -20.84 -15.36
C ILE A 235 -10.28 -22.05 -15.82
N ASN A 236 -9.80 -22.71 -16.88
CA ASN A 236 -10.28 -24.02 -17.26
C ASN A 236 -9.41 -25.08 -16.58
N TYR A 237 -9.85 -25.59 -15.44
CA TYR A 237 -9.02 -26.52 -14.65
C TYR A 237 -8.59 -27.77 -15.41
N ASP A 238 -9.35 -28.25 -16.38
CA ASP A 238 -9.02 -29.47 -17.14
C ASP A 238 -7.87 -29.24 -18.13
N GLU A 239 -7.71 -28.01 -18.62
CA GLU A 239 -6.71 -27.64 -19.63
C GLU A 239 -5.54 -26.85 -19.04
N HIS A 240 -5.80 -26.06 -18.01
CA HIS A 240 -4.85 -25.15 -17.39
C HIS A 240 -4.02 -25.81 -16.30
N VAL A 241 -4.52 -26.87 -15.70
CA VAL A 241 -3.91 -27.50 -14.54
C VAL A 241 -3.66 -28.97 -14.80
N LYS A 242 -2.41 -29.38 -14.62
CA LYS A 242 -2.03 -30.79 -14.67
C LYS A 242 -1.92 -31.32 -13.25
N MET A 243 -2.82 -32.23 -12.90
CA MET A 243 -2.74 -32.92 -11.61
C MET A 243 -1.54 -33.87 -11.60
N ASN A 244 -0.75 -33.80 -10.54
CA ASN A 244 0.41 -34.67 -10.37
C ASN A 244 -0.05 -36.11 -10.09
N LYS A 245 0.81 -37.05 -10.48
CA LYS A 245 0.57 -38.47 -10.26
C LYS A 245 0.70 -38.83 -8.77
N LYS A 246 -0.19 -39.68 -8.28
CA LYS A 246 -0.20 -40.26 -6.92
C LYS A 246 0.68 -41.52 -6.83
N TYR A 247 0.92 -42.17 -7.98
CA TYR A 247 1.88 -43.27 -8.28
C TYR A 247 2.14 -43.25 -9.80
N ASN A 248 3.10 -44.01 -10.35
CA ASN A 248 3.41 -44.03 -11.80
C ASN A 248 2.18 -44.19 -12.75
N PHE A 249 1.03 -44.64 -12.23
CA PHE A 249 -0.17 -45.01 -12.99
C PHE A 249 -1.48 -44.28 -12.62
N MET A 250 -1.56 -43.51 -11.51
CA MET A 250 -2.83 -42.85 -11.09
C MET A 250 -2.68 -41.33 -10.93
N THR A 251 -3.47 -40.56 -11.67
CA THR A 251 -3.55 -39.09 -11.58
C THR A 251 -4.39 -38.68 -10.37
N ARG A 252 -3.96 -37.64 -9.64
CA ARG A 252 -4.77 -37.08 -8.53
C ARG A 252 -6.03 -36.41 -9.07
N THR A 253 -7.10 -36.42 -8.28
CA THR A 253 -8.32 -35.65 -8.55
C THR A 253 -8.18 -34.23 -8.00
N LEU A 254 -8.68 -33.25 -8.76
CA LEU A 254 -8.75 -31.85 -8.37
C LEU A 254 -9.73 -31.67 -7.18
N LYS A 255 -9.25 -31.03 -6.10
CA LYS A 255 -10.06 -30.73 -4.91
C LYS A 255 -10.47 -29.26 -4.85
N VAL A 256 -11.44 -28.94 -3.99
CA VAL A 256 -11.86 -27.54 -3.71
C VAL A 256 -10.69 -26.70 -3.20
N CYS A 257 -9.89 -27.22 -2.27
CA CYS A 257 -8.67 -26.53 -1.81
C CYS A 257 -7.64 -26.28 -2.92
N ASP A 258 -7.55 -27.19 -3.91
CA ASP A 258 -6.68 -27.02 -5.07
C ASP A 258 -7.19 -25.84 -5.92
N ARG A 259 -8.51 -25.79 -6.20
CA ARG A 259 -9.16 -24.69 -6.94
C ARG A 259 -8.98 -23.34 -6.27
N GLU A 260 -9.16 -23.26 -4.95
CA GLU A 260 -8.95 -22.02 -4.19
C GLU A 260 -7.49 -21.58 -4.26
N SER A 261 -6.52 -22.49 -4.09
CA SER A 261 -5.11 -22.18 -4.24
C SER A 261 -4.76 -21.68 -5.64
N ILE A 262 -5.35 -22.27 -6.69
CA ILE A 262 -5.16 -21.87 -8.07
C ILE A 262 -5.70 -20.46 -8.30
N ASN A 263 -6.94 -20.20 -7.84
CA ASN A 263 -7.57 -18.89 -7.93
C ASN A 263 -6.74 -17.82 -7.19
N MET A 264 -6.27 -18.12 -5.98
CA MET A 264 -5.39 -17.23 -5.21
C MET A 264 -4.11 -16.87 -5.97
N THR A 265 -3.45 -17.85 -6.60
CA THR A 265 -2.25 -17.58 -7.42
C THR A 265 -2.59 -16.69 -8.62
N THR A 266 -3.69 -16.96 -9.32
CA THR A 266 -4.14 -16.13 -10.46
C THR A 266 -4.47 -14.70 -10.01
N ASP A 267 -5.21 -14.55 -8.91
CA ASP A 267 -5.57 -13.24 -8.35
C ASP A 267 -4.32 -12.47 -7.91
N HIS A 268 -3.33 -13.15 -7.32
CA HIS A 268 -2.06 -12.54 -6.95
C HIS A 268 -1.25 -12.07 -8.16
N ILE A 269 -1.20 -12.86 -9.24
CA ILE A 269 -0.59 -12.46 -10.52
C ILE A 269 -1.28 -11.20 -11.07
N ILE A 270 -2.61 -11.18 -11.09
CA ILE A 270 -3.39 -10.03 -11.57
C ILE A 270 -3.14 -8.80 -10.70
N SER A 271 -3.02 -8.97 -9.38
CA SER A 271 -2.69 -7.91 -8.44
C SER A 271 -1.30 -7.31 -8.73
N ARG A 272 -0.25 -8.14 -8.82
CA ARG A 272 1.11 -7.70 -9.18
C ARG A 272 1.15 -7.03 -10.55
N PHE A 273 0.44 -7.58 -11.53
CA PHE A 273 0.29 -6.98 -12.85
C PHE A 273 -0.29 -5.57 -12.76
N ASN A 274 -1.42 -5.39 -12.05
CA ASN A 274 -2.05 -4.08 -11.90
C ASN A 274 -1.12 -3.09 -11.16
N GLU A 275 -0.38 -3.55 -10.16
CA GLU A 275 0.61 -2.72 -9.45
C GLU A 275 1.74 -2.27 -10.39
N THR A 276 2.30 -3.17 -11.18
CA THR A 276 3.34 -2.86 -12.17
C THR A 276 2.84 -1.86 -13.22
N ILE A 277 1.66 -2.09 -13.81
CA ILE A 277 1.06 -1.15 -14.78
C ILE A 277 0.86 0.24 -14.14
N ASN A 278 0.34 0.29 -12.91
CA ASN A 278 0.19 1.56 -12.19
C ASN A 278 1.52 2.26 -11.93
N ASN A 279 2.58 1.50 -11.61
CA ASN A 279 3.91 2.04 -11.40
C ASN A 279 4.54 2.56 -12.71
N ILE A 280 4.35 1.86 -13.83
CA ILE A 280 4.76 2.33 -15.16
C ILE A 280 4.04 3.64 -15.51
N HIS A 281 2.72 3.73 -15.32
CA HIS A 281 1.95 4.95 -15.56
C HIS A 281 2.47 6.15 -14.75
N LYS A 282 2.91 5.93 -13.50
CA LYS A 282 3.48 7.00 -12.65
C LYS A 282 4.79 7.55 -13.21
N GLN A 283 5.49 6.82 -14.09
CA GLN A 283 6.79 7.27 -14.59
C GLN A 283 6.71 8.45 -15.55
N GLN A 284 5.52 8.78 -16.06
CA GLN A 284 5.28 9.85 -17.04
C GLN A 284 6.21 9.77 -18.26
N CYS A 285 6.62 8.54 -18.61
CA CYS A 285 7.45 8.24 -19.77
C CYS A 285 6.58 7.64 -20.88
N ASP A 286 7.14 7.59 -22.08
CA ASP A 286 6.48 6.97 -23.22
C ASP A 286 6.51 5.44 -23.10
N TYR A 287 5.75 4.76 -23.95
CA TYR A 287 5.76 3.32 -24.09
C TYR A 287 7.16 2.76 -24.42
N ASN A 288 7.46 1.59 -23.83
CA ASN A 288 8.63 0.79 -24.13
C ASN A 288 8.23 -0.70 -24.19
N SER A 289 8.68 -1.41 -25.22
CA SER A 289 8.36 -2.82 -25.42
C SER A 289 8.85 -3.74 -24.29
N SER A 290 9.88 -3.35 -23.55
CA SER A 290 10.38 -4.12 -22.39
C SER A 290 9.35 -4.30 -21.27
N TYR A 291 8.31 -3.47 -21.21
CA TYR A 291 7.24 -3.61 -20.23
C TYR A 291 6.45 -4.93 -20.41
N PHE A 292 6.36 -5.45 -21.63
CA PHE A 292 5.77 -6.77 -21.87
C PHE A 292 6.62 -7.91 -21.29
N HIS A 293 7.94 -7.81 -21.33
CA HIS A 293 8.83 -8.78 -20.69
C HIS A 293 8.72 -8.74 -19.16
N GLU A 294 8.42 -7.60 -18.56
CA GLU A 294 8.13 -7.49 -17.13
C GLU A 294 6.86 -8.26 -16.74
N ILE A 295 5.81 -8.17 -17.55
CA ILE A 295 4.56 -8.93 -17.34
C ILE A 295 4.83 -10.45 -17.40
N LEU A 296 5.60 -10.93 -18.38
CA LEU A 296 5.96 -12.35 -18.48
C LEU A 296 6.72 -12.84 -17.25
N ARG A 297 7.68 -12.06 -16.78
CA ARG A 297 8.47 -12.38 -15.58
C ARG A 297 7.61 -12.48 -14.32
N ILE A 298 6.63 -11.58 -14.15
CA ILE A 298 5.66 -11.67 -13.03
C ILE A 298 4.91 -13.00 -13.08
N ILE A 299 4.38 -13.37 -14.26
CA ILE A 299 3.64 -14.63 -14.42
C ILE A 299 4.54 -15.83 -14.09
N GLU A 300 5.78 -15.84 -14.58
CA GLU A 300 6.71 -16.94 -14.28
C GLU A 300 7.05 -17.05 -12.80
N GLU A 301 7.42 -15.94 -12.17
CA GLU A 301 7.83 -15.91 -10.75
C GLU A 301 6.71 -16.44 -9.86
N GLU A 302 5.47 -15.99 -10.09
CA GLU A 302 4.33 -16.38 -9.28
C GLU A 302 3.83 -17.80 -9.56
N VAL A 303 3.90 -18.25 -10.82
CA VAL A 303 3.60 -19.66 -11.14
C VAL A 303 4.63 -20.59 -10.50
N LYS A 304 5.91 -20.20 -10.46
CA LYS A 304 6.98 -20.97 -9.81
C LYS A 304 6.87 -20.96 -8.29
N SER A 305 6.45 -19.85 -7.68
CA SER A 305 6.31 -19.70 -6.22
C SER A 305 5.00 -20.27 -5.66
N ALA A 306 4.06 -20.65 -6.54
CA ALA A 306 2.73 -21.09 -6.15
C ALA A 306 2.75 -22.26 -5.14
N PRO A 307 1.90 -22.22 -4.09
CA PRO A 307 1.83 -23.23 -3.04
C PRO A 307 1.10 -24.49 -3.53
N THR A 308 1.65 -25.18 -4.53
CA THR A 308 1.02 -26.35 -5.16
C THR A 308 1.01 -27.60 -4.28
N GLU A 309 1.84 -27.62 -3.23
CA GLU A 309 2.10 -28.79 -2.36
C GLU A 309 2.45 -30.05 -3.17
N GLY A 310 3.02 -29.89 -4.37
CA GLY A 310 3.28 -30.98 -5.31
C GLY A 310 2.04 -31.74 -5.76
N ARG A 311 0.83 -31.16 -5.63
CA ARG A 311 -0.44 -31.77 -6.07
C ARG A 311 -0.75 -31.50 -7.53
N TYR A 312 -0.35 -30.36 -8.05
CA TYR A 312 -0.62 -29.94 -9.42
C TYR A 312 0.51 -29.06 -9.95
N THR A 313 0.52 -28.84 -11.26
CA THR A 313 1.36 -27.85 -11.93
C THR A 313 0.52 -27.07 -12.92
N PHE A 314 0.79 -25.79 -13.07
CA PHE A 314 0.23 -25.00 -14.17
C PHE A 314 0.79 -25.49 -15.50
N THR A 315 -0.06 -25.57 -16.52
CA THR A 315 0.33 -25.99 -17.88
C THR A 315 0.89 -24.81 -18.68
N SER A 316 1.58 -25.10 -19.79
CA SER A 316 1.97 -24.07 -20.74
C SER A 316 0.75 -23.31 -21.29
N LYS A 317 -0.39 -24.00 -21.46
CA LYS A 317 -1.65 -23.38 -21.89
C LYS A 317 -2.18 -22.34 -20.90
N TYR A 318 -2.11 -22.60 -19.59
CA TYR A 318 -2.44 -21.60 -18.56
C TYR A 318 -1.58 -20.34 -18.71
N ILE A 319 -0.26 -20.52 -18.82
CA ILE A 319 0.69 -19.41 -18.92
C ILE A 319 0.41 -18.62 -20.21
N LEU A 320 0.25 -19.30 -21.35
CA LEU A 320 -0.05 -18.68 -22.64
C LEU A 320 -1.35 -17.87 -22.62
N GLU A 321 -2.46 -18.47 -22.17
CA GLU A 321 -3.76 -17.78 -22.19
C GLU A 321 -3.84 -16.63 -21.18
N LEU A 322 -3.19 -16.77 -20.01
CA LEU A 322 -3.08 -15.68 -19.04
C LEU A 322 -2.19 -14.56 -19.60
N SER A 323 -1.05 -14.88 -20.21
CA SER A 323 -0.18 -13.91 -20.87
C SER A 323 -0.91 -13.16 -21.98
N LEU A 324 -1.68 -13.85 -22.82
CA LEU A 324 -2.51 -13.24 -23.86
C LEU A 324 -3.49 -12.21 -23.28
N CYS A 325 -4.26 -12.62 -22.25
CA CYS A 325 -5.22 -11.73 -21.61
C CYS A 325 -4.55 -10.50 -20.98
N LEU A 326 -3.44 -10.70 -20.27
CA LEU A 326 -2.71 -9.60 -19.63
C LEU A 326 -2.01 -8.69 -20.64
N PHE A 327 -1.52 -9.23 -21.76
CA PHE A 327 -0.92 -8.46 -22.84
C PHE A 327 -1.96 -7.61 -23.57
N GLN A 328 -3.18 -8.11 -23.79
CA GLN A 328 -4.28 -7.32 -24.34
C GLN A 328 -4.64 -6.14 -23.41
N ARG A 329 -4.77 -6.42 -22.10
CA ARG A 329 -5.02 -5.38 -21.09
C ARG A 329 -3.88 -4.36 -21.03
N ALA A 330 -2.64 -4.82 -21.05
CA ALA A 330 -1.45 -3.98 -21.05
C ALA A 330 -1.36 -3.13 -22.32
N SER A 331 -1.63 -3.70 -23.50
CA SER A 331 -1.63 -3.00 -24.78
C SER A 331 -2.62 -1.82 -24.75
N LYS A 332 -3.82 -2.02 -24.20
CA LYS A 332 -4.78 -0.92 -23.99
C LYS A 332 -4.19 0.17 -23.09
N SER A 333 -3.64 -0.22 -21.94
CA SER A 333 -3.00 0.72 -21.00
C SER A 333 -1.81 1.47 -21.63
N PHE A 334 -0.98 0.79 -22.41
CA PHE A 334 0.19 1.36 -23.07
C PHE A 334 -0.19 2.29 -24.22
N LYS A 335 -1.24 1.98 -24.98
CA LYS A 335 -1.82 2.91 -25.96
C LYS A 335 -2.35 4.17 -25.29
N GLU A 336 -3.04 4.03 -24.16
CA GLU A 336 -3.52 5.17 -23.37
C GLU A 336 -2.35 5.98 -22.81
N MET A 337 -1.31 5.32 -22.32
CA MET A 337 -0.08 5.93 -21.84
C MET A 337 0.65 6.71 -22.95
N HIS A 338 0.85 6.10 -24.13
CA HIS A 338 1.47 6.76 -25.28
C HIS A 338 0.66 7.99 -25.70
N LYS A 339 -0.67 7.87 -25.82
CA LYS A 339 -1.56 9.00 -26.12
C LYS A 339 -1.46 10.10 -25.07
N ALA A 340 -1.44 9.75 -23.78
CA ALA A 340 -1.32 10.71 -22.68
C ALA A 340 0.06 11.39 -22.67
N PHE A 341 1.13 10.63 -22.92
CA PHE A 341 2.50 11.11 -23.03
C PHE A 341 2.62 12.08 -24.22
N LYS A 342 2.14 11.70 -25.40
CA LYS A 342 2.09 12.55 -26.58
C LYS A 342 1.32 13.83 -26.31
N ARG A 343 0.10 13.75 -25.77
CA ARG A 343 -0.70 14.93 -25.42
C ARG A 343 -0.02 15.83 -24.39
N THR A 344 0.71 15.26 -23.44
CA THR A 344 1.38 16.01 -22.37
C THR A 344 2.69 16.64 -22.83
N ASN A 345 3.37 16.04 -23.80
CA ASN A 345 4.67 16.47 -24.29
C ASN A 345 4.63 17.19 -25.63
N ASP A 346 3.48 17.16 -26.33
CA ASP A 346 3.22 17.95 -27.51
C ASP A 346 3.39 19.46 -27.19
N PRO A 347 4.27 20.17 -27.91
CA PRO A 347 4.56 21.58 -27.63
C PRO A 347 3.34 22.49 -27.73
N VAL A 348 2.42 22.23 -28.66
CA VAL A 348 1.19 23.01 -28.81
C VAL A 348 0.28 22.84 -27.60
N ASN A 349 -0.01 21.59 -27.19
CA ASN A 349 -0.81 21.29 -26.00
C ASN A 349 -0.15 21.78 -24.70
N TYR A 350 1.18 21.76 -24.62
CA TYR A 350 1.92 22.37 -23.52
C TYR A 350 1.68 23.88 -23.46
N LEU A 351 1.82 24.58 -24.59
CA LEU A 351 1.55 26.01 -24.67
C LEU A 351 0.09 26.30 -24.31
N GLU A 352 -0.89 25.64 -24.92
CA GLU A 352 -2.32 25.89 -24.65
C GLU A 352 -2.68 25.75 -23.16
N ARG A 353 -2.15 24.74 -22.46
CA ARG A 353 -2.35 24.60 -21.01
C ARG A 353 -1.76 25.75 -20.18
N LYS A 354 -0.77 26.44 -20.74
CA LYS A 354 -0.06 27.56 -20.11
C LYS A 354 -0.55 28.91 -20.63
N LYS A 355 -1.53 28.97 -21.53
CA LYS A 355 -2.00 30.21 -22.16
C LYS A 355 -2.37 31.28 -21.13
N ASP A 356 -3.15 30.91 -20.13
CA ASP A 356 -3.56 31.85 -19.08
C ASP A 356 -2.38 32.30 -18.22
N ASP A 357 -1.40 31.42 -17.94
CA ASP A 357 -0.16 31.81 -17.26
C ASP A 357 0.59 32.86 -18.08
N PHE A 358 0.76 32.63 -19.39
CA PHE A 358 1.43 33.58 -20.29
C PHE A 358 0.67 34.90 -20.44
N PHE A 359 -0.66 34.85 -20.51
CA PHE A 359 -1.51 36.03 -20.55
C PHE A 359 -1.39 36.84 -19.26
N MET A 360 -1.41 36.19 -18.10
CA MET A 360 -1.19 36.84 -16.82
C MET A 360 0.18 37.53 -16.77
N ASN A 361 1.24 36.92 -17.31
CA ASN A 361 2.55 37.56 -17.39
C ASN A 361 2.55 38.80 -18.28
N PHE A 362 1.90 38.71 -19.44
CA PHE A 362 1.73 39.84 -20.34
C PHE A 362 1.00 40.98 -19.63
N LYS A 363 -0.11 40.69 -18.94
CA LYS A 363 -0.89 41.65 -18.14
C LYS A 363 -0.04 42.31 -17.05
N ILE A 364 0.70 41.52 -16.27
CA ILE A 364 1.61 42.02 -15.22
C ILE A 364 2.67 42.96 -15.84
N SER A 365 3.28 42.55 -16.96
CA SER A 365 4.29 43.37 -17.66
C SER A 365 3.74 44.65 -18.28
N CYS A 366 2.45 44.71 -18.64
CA CYS A 366 1.82 45.94 -19.14
C CYS A 366 1.57 46.98 -18.04
N GLN A 367 1.24 46.52 -16.82
CA GLN A 367 0.79 47.37 -15.72
C GLN A 367 1.92 48.06 -14.94
N GLY A 368 3.15 47.53 -14.96
CA GLY A 368 4.28 48.21 -14.29
C GLY A 368 4.15 48.24 -12.77
N ALA A 369 4.41 49.38 -12.10
CA ALA A 369 4.49 49.47 -10.63
C ALA A 369 3.16 49.19 -9.88
N THR A 370 2.01 49.20 -10.55
CA THR A 370 0.70 48.73 -10.01
C THR A 370 0.56 47.19 -10.02
N SER A 371 1.61 46.46 -10.43
CA SER A 371 1.62 45.01 -10.61
C SER A 371 1.59 44.16 -9.34
N ILE A 372 1.87 44.72 -8.14
CA ILE A 372 2.01 43.91 -6.93
C ILE A 372 0.73 43.09 -6.66
N LYS A 373 -0.46 43.68 -6.85
CA LYS A 373 -1.72 42.94 -6.71
C LYS A 373 -1.83 41.77 -7.70
N THR A 374 -1.57 42.01 -8.98
CA THR A 374 -1.63 40.98 -10.03
C THR A 374 -0.55 39.90 -9.84
N PHE A 375 0.62 40.26 -9.30
CA PHE A 375 1.70 39.34 -8.93
C PHE A 375 1.27 38.42 -7.78
N VAL A 376 0.65 38.99 -6.74
CA VAL A 376 0.08 38.24 -5.61
C VAL A 376 -1.05 37.32 -6.06
N ASP A 377 -1.95 37.78 -6.93
CA ASP A 377 -3.03 36.95 -7.49
C ASP A 377 -2.47 35.74 -8.24
N PHE A 378 -1.39 35.92 -9.02
CA PHE A 378 -0.71 34.81 -9.70
C PHE A 378 -0.09 33.81 -8.72
N LEU A 379 0.59 34.28 -7.67
CA LEU A 379 1.15 33.41 -6.65
C LEU A 379 0.07 32.58 -5.95
N TRP A 380 -1.05 33.20 -5.58
CA TRP A 380 -2.17 32.50 -4.94
C TRP A 380 -2.88 31.52 -5.86
N HIS A 381 -2.96 31.82 -7.16
CA HIS A 381 -3.45 30.87 -8.16
C HIS A 381 -2.60 29.59 -8.22
N LYS A 382 -1.28 29.69 -7.98
CA LYS A 382 -0.37 28.53 -7.91
C LYS A 382 -0.32 27.88 -6.51
N LEU A 383 -0.38 28.67 -5.45
CA LEU A 383 -0.32 28.19 -4.07
C LEU A 383 -1.57 27.40 -3.66
N THR A 384 -2.76 27.85 -4.05
CA THR A 384 -4.03 27.26 -3.59
C THR A 384 -4.16 25.75 -3.92
N PRO A 385 -3.86 25.30 -5.16
CA PRO A 385 -3.83 23.87 -5.48
C PRO A 385 -2.76 23.10 -4.70
N ALA A 386 -1.58 23.69 -4.51
CA ALA A 386 -0.49 23.08 -3.76
C ALA A 386 -0.86 22.86 -2.29
N ILE A 387 -1.46 23.86 -1.66
CA ILE A 387 -2.00 23.79 -0.29
C ILE A 387 -3.06 22.68 -0.21
N SER A 388 -3.99 22.63 -1.16
CA SER A 388 -5.05 21.61 -1.18
C SER A 388 -4.49 20.19 -1.23
N ALA A 389 -3.47 19.96 -2.07
CA ALA A 389 -2.79 18.66 -2.16
C ALA A 389 -2.06 18.31 -0.86
N THR A 390 -1.34 19.26 -0.26
CA THR A 390 -0.64 19.08 1.02
C THR A 390 -1.61 18.77 2.17
N ILE A 391 -2.72 19.51 2.28
CA ILE A 391 -3.76 19.25 3.30
C ILE A 391 -4.28 17.83 3.15
N ARG A 392 -4.64 17.41 1.94
CA ARG A 392 -5.13 16.05 1.70
C ARG A 392 -4.14 14.99 2.15
N GLY A 393 -2.86 15.14 1.81
CA GLY A 393 -1.80 14.23 2.25
C GLY A 393 -1.69 14.14 3.78
N LYS A 394 -1.70 15.28 4.47
CA LYS A 394 -1.67 15.32 5.95
C LYS A 394 -2.91 14.68 6.58
N MET A 395 -4.09 14.88 5.98
CA MET A 395 -5.34 14.35 6.49
C MET A 395 -5.38 12.81 6.47
N VAL A 396 -4.78 12.16 5.47
CA VAL A 396 -4.66 10.70 5.41
C VAL A 396 -3.98 10.16 6.69
N ILE A 397 -2.84 10.75 7.07
CA ILE A 397 -2.06 10.31 8.25
C ILE A 397 -2.82 10.62 9.55
N LYS A 398 -3.40 11.82 9.67
CA LYS A 398 -4.14 12.23 10.87
C LYS A 398 -5.36 11.34 11.12
N ILE A 399 -6.12 10.98 10.07
CA ILE A 399 -7.28 10.10 10.19
C ILE A 399 -6.84 8.69 10.61
N ALA A 400 -5.80 8.11 9.97
CA ALA A 400 -5.28 6.80 10.34
C ALA A 400 -4.85 6.76 11.82
N GLY A 401 -4.14 7.80 12.29
CA GLY A 401 -3.74 7.92 13.69
C GLY A 401 -4.91 8.07 14.66
N ALA A 402 -5.94 8.84 14.30
CA ALA A 402 -7.13 8.98 15.12
C ALA A 402 -7.92 7.67 15.22
N MET A 403 -8.01 6.92 14.12
CA MET A 403 -8.65 5.60 14.11
C MET A 403 -7.87 4.61 15.00
N ARG A 404 -6.54 4.59 14.91
CA ARG A 404 -5.69 3.81 15.83
C ARG A 404 -5.92 4.17 17.30
N ALA A 405 -6.16 5.44 17.61
CA ALA A 405 -6.36 5.88 18.99
C ALA A 405 -7.79 5.62 19.52
N THR A 406 -8.80 5.59 18.65
CA THR A 406 -10.21 5.68 19.07
C THR A 406 -11.09 4.52 18.64
N CYS A 407 -10.71 3.77 17.60
CA CYS A 407 -11.49 2.63 17.11
C CYS A 407 -11.03 1.35 17.83
N PRO A 408 -11.92 0.63 18.55
CA PRO A 408 -11.56 -0.61 19.24
C PRO A 408 -10.94 -1.67 18.33
N ALA A 409 -11.43 -1.81 17.09
CA ALA A 409 -10.86 -2.75 16.13
C ALA A 409 -9.40 -2.44 15.74
N PHE A 410 -8.99 -1.18 15.86
CA PHE A 410 -7.69 -0.69 15.38
C PHE A 410 -6.77 -0.23 16.49
N ASN A 411 -7.17 -0.24 17.76
CA ASN A 411 -6.36 0.27 18.88
C ASN A 411 -5.44 -0.77 19.53
N GLY A 412 -5.35 -1.98 18.97
CA GLY A 412 -4.50 -3.07 19.46
C GLY A 412 -3.51 -3.60 18.42
N ASN A 413 -3.25 -4.90 18.48
CA ASN A 413 -2.41 -5.65 17.55
C ASN A 413 -3.26 -6.37 16.47
N ARG A 414 -2.61 -7.18 15.62
CA ARG A 414 -3.28 -8.01 14.61
C ARG A 414 -4.34 -8.95 15.20
N ALA A 415 -4.07 -9.57 16.35
CA ALA A 415 -5.00 -10.46 17.02
C ALA A 415 -6.27 -9.71 17.48
N ASN A 416 -6.13 -8.48 17.95
CA ASN A 416 -7.27 -7.62 18.28
C ASN A 416 -8.13 -7.28 17.04
N LEU A 417 -7.49 -6.94 15.91
CA LEU A 417 -8.22 -6.74 14.66
C LEU A 417 -8.98 -8.01 14.24
N GLU A 418 -8.31 -9.17 14.28
CA GLU A 418 -8.91 -10.45 13.96
C GLU A 418 -10.06 -10.80 14.90
N LYS A 419 -9.94 -10.54 16.20
CA LYS A 419 -11.03 -10.69 17.18
C LYS A 419 -12.27 -9.89 16.77
N HIS A 420 -12.11 -8.63 16.41
CA HIS A 420 -13.22 -7.79 15.96
C HIS A 420 -13.81 -8.26 14.62
N ILE A 421 -12.98 -8.77 13.71
CA ILE A 421 -13.43 -9.42 12.48
C ILE A 421 -14.27 -10.66 12.79
N LEU A 422 -13.84 -11.52 13.71
CA LEU A 422 -14.58 -12.72 14.11
C LEU A 422 -15.91 -12.35 14.80
N ILE A 423 -15.94 -11.30 15.63
CA ILE A 423 -17.20 -10.77 16.18
C ILE A 423 -18.15 -10.36 15.05
N SER A 424 -17.69 -9.55 14.09
CA SER A 424 -18.50 -9.10 12.95
C SER A 424 -19.01 -10.28 12.12
N LEU A 425 -18.15 -11.26 11.83
CA LEU A 425 -18.53 -12.47 11.08
C LEU A 425 -19.60 -13.29 11.80
N ALA A 426 -19.48 -13.44 13.13
CA ALA A 426 -20.47 -14.16 13.94
C ALA A 426 -21.78 -13.40 14.09
N GLU A 427 -21.76 -12.07 14.12
CA GLU A 427 -22.98 -11.24 14.13
C GLU A 427 -23.73 -11.32 12.79
N GLU A 428 -23.00 -11.36 11.68
CA GLU A 428 -23.58 -11.41 10.33
C GLU A 428 -24.04 -12.81 9.89
N GLU A 429 -23.44 -13.87 10.43
CA GLU A 429 -23.70 -15.28 10.10
C GLU A 429 -23.69 -15.56 8.57
N ASN A 430 -22.87 -14.82 7.82
CA ASN A 430 -22.76 -14.95 6.37
C ASN A 430 -21.62 -15.90 5.98
N PHE A 431 -21.98 -17.10 5.50
CA PHE A 431 -21.00 -18.13 5.12
C PHE A 431 -20.04 -17.70 4.01
N ASP A 432 -20.46 -16.87 3.05
CA ASP A 432 -19.59 -16.42 1.96
C ASP A 432 -18.52 -15.44 2.46
N LYS A 433 -18.86 -14.59 3.44
CA LYS A 433 -17.88 -13.75 4.14
C LYS A 433 -16.88 -14.59 4.94
N TYR A 434 -17.35 -15.63 5.64
CA TYR A 434 -16.45 -16.60 6.28
C TYR A 434 -15.53 -17.29 5.27
N TRP A 435 -16.08 -17.68 4.11
CA TRP A 435 -15.31 -18.32 3.05
C TRP A 435 -14.19 -17.40 2.53
N GLN A 436 -14.50 -16.13 2.28
CA GLN A 436 -13.52 -15.12 1.88
C GLN A 436 -12.47 -14.91 2.97
N TYR A 437 -12.85 -14.77 4.24
CA TYR A 437 -11.89 -14.66 5.34
C TYR A 437 -10.98 -15.90 5.47
N ILE A 438 -11.51 -17.11 5.24
CA ILE A 438 -10.75 -18.37 5.35
C ILE A 438 -9.76 -18.55 4.20
N HIS A 439 -10.16 -18.27 2.96
CA HIS A 439 -9.36 -18.59 1.76
C HIS A 439 -8.69 -17.36 1.13
N GLN A 440 -9.21 -16.16 1.37
CA GLN A 440 -8.69 -14.89 0.86
C GLN A 440 -8.56 -13.84 1.99
N PRO A 441 -7.82 -14.16 3.08
CA PRO A 441 -7.78 -13.32 4.27
C PRO A 441 -7.28 -11.91 4.01
N GLU A 442 -6.29 -11.73 3.14
CA GLU A 442 -5.74 -10.40 2.82
C GLU A 442 -6.82 -9.49 2.23
N SER A 443 -7.55 -9.94 1.21
CA SER A 443 -8.65 -9.16 0.62
C SER A 443 -9.70 -8.83 1.66
N PHE A 444 -10.12 -9.83 2.44
CA PHE A 444 -11.16 -9.65 3.45
C PHE A 444 -10.78 -8.58 4.49
N PHE A 445 -9.54 -8.59 4.99
CA PHE A 445 -9.07 -7.60 5.96
C PHE A 445 -9.06 -6.20 5.35
N ARG A 446 -8.61 -6.05 4.10
CA ARG A 446 -8.57 -4.75 3.41
C ARG A 446 -9.97 -4.18 3.19
N ASP A 447 -10.93 -5.03 2.81
CA ASP A 447 -12.33 -4.65 2.64
C ASP A 447 -12.94 -4.22 3.99
N TYR A 448 -12.71 -5.02 5.04
CA TYR A 448 -13.16 -4.73 6.40
C TYR A 448 -12.61 -3.40 6.94
N ILE A 449 -11.33 -3.12 6.72
CA ILE A 449 -10.68 -1.86 7.10
C ILE A 449 -11.29 -0.70 6.29
N SER A 450 -11.47 -0.87 4.98
CA SER A 450 -12.07 0.15 4.11
C SER A 450 -13.48 0.54 4.54
N ASP A 451 -14.31 -0.44 4.88
CA ASP A 451 -15.68 -0.22 5.35
C ASP A 451 -15.73 0.50 6.70
N HIS A 452 -14.78 0.20 7.60
CA HIS A 452 -14.64 0.94 8.85
C HIS A 452 -14.18 2.39 8.65
N ILE A 453 -13.24 2.64 7.72
CA ILE A 453 -12.81 4.01 7.38
C ILE A 453 -14.00 4.80 6.83
N ARG A 454 -14.78 4.20 5.93
CA ARG A 454 -15.97 4.82 5.34
C ARG A 454 -16.98 5.24 6.42
N ARG A 455 -17.26 4.35 7.37
CA ARG A 455 -18.14 4.64 8.52
C ARG A 455 -17.58 5.73 9.40
N TYR A 456 -16.32 5.63 9.81
CA TYR A 456 -15.64 6.64 10.64
C TYR A 456 -15.67 8.05 10.01
N CYS A 457 -15.53 8.14 8.68
CA CYS A 457 -15.59 9.41 7.97
C CYS A 457 -17.01 9.99 7.81
N SER A 458 -18.05 9.17 8.02
CA SER A 458 -19.46 9.51 7.76
C SER A 458 -20.28 9.71 9.04
N GLU A 459 -19.91 9.05 10.14
CA GLU A 459 -20.62 9.08 11.42
C GLU A 459 -20.25 10.31 12.29
N LYS A 460 -20.66 10.32 13.56
CA LYS A 460 -20.45 11.42 14.53
C LYS A 460 -18.96 11.78 14.69
N GLU A 461 -18.08 10.81 14.45
CA GLU A 461 -16.62 10.93 14.39
C GLU A 461 -16.13 11.84 13.24
N GLY A 462 -16.98 12.15 12.27
CA GLY A 462 -16.73 13.15 11.23
C GLY A 462 -16.40 14.54 11.77
N GLU A 463 -16.85 14.89 12.99
CA GLU A 463 -16.46 16.13 13.68
C GLU A 463 -14.96 16.17 14.00
N LYS A 464 -14.33 15.03 14.32
CA LYS A 464 -12.88 14.94 14.53
C LYS A 464 -12.12 15.18 13.23
N VAL A 465 -12.62 14.66 12.10
CA VAL A 465 -12.05 14.92 10.77
C VAL A 465 -12.05 16.42 10.47
N ASN A 466 -13.14 17.13 10.76
CA ASN A 466 -13.21 18.58 10.58
C ASN A 466 -12.24 19.32 11.51
N THR A 467 -12.06 18.83 12.74
CA THR A 467 -11.07 19.40 13.68
C THR A 467 -9.65 19.25 13.15
N PHE A 468 -9.29 18.08 12.62
CA PHE A 468 -7.98 17.86 12.00
C PHE A 468 -7.75 18.70 10.76
N LEU A 469 -8.80 18.94 9.97
CA LEU A 469 -8.74 19.85 8.83
C LEU A 469 -8.39 21.26 9.28
N LYS A 470 -9.09 21.80 10.29
CA LYS A 470 -8.82 23.13 10.86
C LYS A 470 -7.41 23.26 11.42
N ILE A 471 -6.93 22.26 12.15
CA ILE A 471 -5.54 22.24 12.64
C ILE A 471 -4.56 22.27 11.47
N SER A 472 -4.77 21.43 10.46
CA SER A 472 -3.85 21.34 9.31
C SER A 472 -3.84 22.61 8.46
N LEU A 473 -5.00 23.26 8.31
CA LEU A 473 -5.11 24.58 7.68
C LEU A 473 -4.35 25.64 8.49
N GLY A 474 -4.49 25.63 9.83
CA GLY A 474 -3.73 26.50 10.73
C GLY A 474 -2.22 26.31 10.61
N ASP A 475 -1.75 25.05 10.59
CA ASP A 475 -0.33 24.70 10.45
C ASP A 475 0.25 25.26 9.13
N ILE A 476 -0.44 25.06 8.01
CA ILE A 476 0.00 25.56 6.70
C ILE A 476 -0.10 27.08 6.62
N LYS A 477 -1.17 27.68 7.17
CA LYS A 477 -1.32 29.13 7.26
C LYS A 477 -0.12 29.75 7.96
N ASN A 478 0.27 29.21 9.11
CA ASN A 478 1.42 29.68 9.88
C ASN A 478 2.75 29.49 9.13
N ALA A 479 2.93 28.36 8.44
CA ALA A 479 4.12 28.12 7.62
C ALA A 479 4.23 29.15 6.47
N ILE A 480 3.13 29.47 5.81
CA ILE A 480 3.10 30.46 4.72
C ILE A 480 3.35 31.87 5.26
N LEU A 481 2.71 32.27 6.36
CA LEU A 481 2.98 33.56 6.99
C LEU A 481 4.46 33.69 7.37
N THR A 482 5.01 32.68 8.04
CA THR A 482 6.41 32.65 8.43
C THR A 482 7.33 32.80 7.20
N ALA A 483 7.02 32.11 6.10
CA ALA A 483 7.77 32.24 4.86
C ALA A 483 7.66 33.65 4.25
N ILE A 484 6.47 34.26 4.21
CA ILE A 484 6.28 35.64 3.72
C ILE A 484 7.13 36.61 4.54
N HIS A 485 7.05 36.54 5.87
CA HIS A 485 7.77 37.43 6.78
C HIS A 485 9.30 37.28 6.63
N LYS A 486 9.84 36.06 6.78
CA LYS A 486 11.29 35.81 6.68
C LYS A 486 11.86 36.19 5.32
N THR A 487 11.12 35.93 4.25
CA THR A 487 11.54 36.31 2.90
C THR A 487 11.65 37.81 2.77
N THR A 488 10.68 38.56 3.31
CA THR A 488 10.63 40.02 3.19
C THR A 488 11.70 40.70 4.04
N GLU A 489 11.97 40.18 5.25
CA GLU A 489 13.07 40.64 6.11
C GLU A 489 14.42 40.56 5.37
N VAL A 490 14.76 39.41 4.81
CA VAL A 490 16.02 39.21 4.06
C VAL A 490 16.03 40.03 2.76
N ALA A 491 14.87 40.22 2.12
CA ALA A 491 14.77 40.96 0.87
C ALA A 491 15.04 42.45 1.03
N ASN A 492 14.56 43.04 2.14
CA ASN A 492 14.73 44.46 2.49
C ASN A 492 16.20 44.82 2.74
N ASP A 493 16.97 43.90 3.33
CA ASP A 493 18.38 44.14 3.68
C ASP A 493 19.33 44.09 2.46
N ASN A 494 18.94 43.41 1.38
CA ASN A 494 19.81 43.10 0.24
C ASN A 494 19.36 43.72 -1.10
N ASN A 495 18.38 44.63 -1.09
CA ASN A 495 17.84 45.25 -2.32
C ASN A 495 17.39 44.20 -3.36
N SER A 496 16.65 43.19 -2.88
CA SER A 496 16.40 41.96 -3.64
C SER A 496 15.43 42.14 -4.81
N THR A 497 15.73 41.49 -5.94
CA THR A 497 14.85 41.45 -7.12
C THR A 497 13.63 40.54 -6.86
N ALA A 498 12.59 40.63 -7.71
CA ALA A 498 11.47 39.69 -7.65
C ALA A 498 11.93 38.23 -7.73
N SER A 499 12.90 37.91 -8.59
CA SER A 499 13.53 36.59 -8.64
C SER A 499 14.11 36.18 -7.28
N GLY A 500 14.91 37.05 -6.64
CA GLY A 500 15.52 36.76 -5.35
C GLY A 500 14.49 36.56 -4.24
N TRP A 501 13.40 37.34 -4.26
CA TRP A 501 12.28 37.13 -3.33
C TRP A 501 11.61 35.77 -3.56
N LEU A 502 11.36 35.38 -4.82
CA LEU A 502 10.74 34.08 -5.15
C LEU A 502 11.63 32.89 -4.75
N ASP A 503 12.95 33.01 -4.91
CA ASP A 503 13.90 31.98 -4.51
C ASP A 503 13.82 31.75 -3.00
N LEU A 504 13.93 32.82 -2.22
CA LEU A 504 13.81 32.79 -0.75
C LEU A 504 12.44 32.29 -0.28
N PHE A 505 11.35 32.70 -0.96
CA PHE A 505 10.00 32.26 -0.61
C PHE A 505 9.81 30.75 -0.85
N CYS A 506 10.19 30.25 -2.02
CA CYS A 506 10.18 28.82 -2.32
C CYS A 506 11.10 28.04 -1.36
N ASP A 507 12.22 28.64 -0.95
CA ASP A 507 13.12 28.02 0.01
C ASP A 507 12.50 27.91 1.40
N HIS A 508 11.87 28.95 1.92
CA HIS A 508 11.19 28.87 3.21
C HIS A 508 9.99 27.90 3.20
N LEU A 509 9.33 27.72 2.06
CA LEU A 509 8.20 26.79 1.92
C LEU A 509 8.58 25.34 1.61
N GLY A 510 9.79 25.10 1.09
CA GLY A 510 10.09 23.88 0.34
C GLY A 510 10.04 22.55 1.11
N SER A 511 9.99 22.56 2.45
CA SER A 511 9.74 21.37 3.27
C SER A 511 8.25 21.14 3.57
N ASN A 512 7.44 22.21 3.53
CA ASN A 512 6.05 22.21 3.99
C ASN A 512 5.04 21.87 2.88
N LEU A 513 5.31 22.30 1.64
CA LEU A 513 4.46 22.00 0.49
C LEU A 513 5.26 21.92 -0.81
N ILE A 514 4.67 21.29 -1.84
CA ILE A 514 5.24 21.22 -3.19
C ILE A 514 4.93 22.53 -3.91
N PHE A 515 5.93 23.40 -4.03
CA PHE A 515 5.86 24.71 -4.68
C PHE A 515 7.17 25.03 -5.41
N PRO A 516 7.43 24.37 -6.56
CA PRO A 516 8.73 24.43 -7.21
C PRO A 516 8.98 25.78 -7.89
N ARG A 517 10.15 26.38 -7.66
CA ARG A 517 10.55 27.70 -8.19
C ARG A 517 10.45 27.83 -9.72
N ARG A 518 10.63 26.73 -10.44
CA ARG A 518 10.52 26.67 -11.91
C ARG A 518 9.14 27.06 -12.44
N ASP A 519 8.09 26.90 -11.63
CA ASP A 519 6.72 27.25 -12.02
C ASP A 519 6.47 28.77 -11.97
N LEU A 520 7.44 29.54 -11.47
CA LEU A 520 7.37 30.99 -11.23
C LEU A 520 8.30 31.80 -12.14
N ILE A 521 9.04 31.17 -13.06
CA ILE A 521 9.95 31.83 -14.02
C ILE A 521 9.25 32.96 -14.79
N SER A 522 7.96 32.76 -15.05
CA SER A 522 7.07 33.67 -15.73
C SER A 522 6.97 35.09 -15.15
N ILE A 523 7.22 35.25 -13.85
CA ILE A 523 7.05 36.52 -13.12
C ILE A 523 8.36 37.04 -12.49
N GLU A 524 9.48 36.35 -12.70
CA GLU A 524 10.75 36.65 -12.02
C GLU A 524 11.41 37.97 -12.47
N HIS A 525 11.09 38.44 -13.67
CA HIS A 525 11.64 39.66 -14.28
C HIS A 525 10.94 40.94 -13.85
N GLN A 526 9.92 40.85 -12.99
CA GLN A 526 9.17 42.02 -12.54
C GLN A 526 10.00 42.85 -11.55
N GLU A 527 9.86 44.17 -11.59
CA GLU A 527 10.45 45.06 -10.59
C GLU A 527 9.49 45.23 -9.42
N ILE A 528 9.86 44.70 -8.25
CA ILE A 528 9.12 44.92 -7.00
C ILE A 528 9.86 45.99 -6.22
N LYS A 529 9.31 47.21 -6.21
CA LYS A 529 9.92 48.37 -5.52
C LYS A 529 9.51 48.46 -4.04
N ASP A 530 8.36 47.88 -3.70
CA ASP A 530 7.78 47.92 -2.36
C ASP A 530 7.52 46.48 -1.88
N THR A 531 8.55 45.91 -1.28
CA THR A 531 8.54 44.58 -0.66
C THR A 531 7.65 44.51 0.58
N GLU A 532 7.44 45.64 1.27
CA GLU A 532 6.53 45.70 2.43
C GLU A 532 5.08 45.61 1.98
N PHE A 533 4.70 46.36 0.94
CA PHE A 533 3.37 46.24 0.33
C PHE A 533 3.12 44.83 -0.26
N LEU A 534 4.15 44.19 -0.84
CA LEU A 534 4.05 42.79 -1.27
C LEU A 534 3.72 41.86 -0.09
N LYS A 535 4.42 42.02 1.03
CA LYS A 535 4.17 41.25 2.25
C LYS A 535 2.75 41.47 2.77
N GLU A 536 2.28 42.71 2.84
CA GLU A 536 0.92 43.03 3.27
C GLU A 536 -0.13 42.40 2.35
N ALA A 537 0.04 42.53 1.04
CA ALA A 537 -0.87 41.98 0.04
C ALA A 537 -0.90 40.44 0.06
N MET A 538 0.27 39.79 0.15
CA MET A 538 0.38 38.33 0.31
C MET A 538 -0.33 37.85 1.57
N SER A 539 -0.15 38.57 2.68
CA SER A 539 -0.75 38.24 3.97
C SER A 539 -2.27 38.43 3.97
N ALA A 540 -2.77 39.50 3.34
CA ALA A 540 -4.20 39.78 3.24
C ALA A 540 -4.97 38.73 2.41
N ALA A 541 -4.33 38.18 1.37
CA ALA A 541 -4.94 37.17 0.50
C ALA A 541 -4.95 35.74 1.09
N LEU A 542 -4.21 35.51 2.18
CA LEU A 542 -4.07 34.20 2.81
C LEU A 542 -5.39 33.64 3.37
N ASP A 543 -6.15 34.45 4.13
CA ASP A 543 -7.39 34.00 4.75
C ASP A 543 -8.49 33.63 3.74
N PRO A 544 -8.74 34.43 2.69
CA PRO A 544 -9.58 34.01 1.57
C PRO A 544 -9.13 32.68 0.94
N ALA A 545 -7.83 32.49 0.72
CA ALA A 545 -7.31 31.27 0.12
C ALA A 545 -7.53 30.04 1.02
N MET A 546 -7.29 30.16 2.33
CA MET A 546 -7.55 29.08 3.28
C MET A 546 -9.03 28.67 3.32
N ARG A 547 -9.94 29.64 3.29
CA ARG A 547 -11.39 29.36 3.20
C ARG A 547 -11.76 28.62 1.92
N LYS A 548 -11.19 29.01 0.78
CA LYS A 548 -11.42 28.31 -0.49
C LYS A 548 -10.95 26.86 -0.43
N VAL A 549 -9.77 26.61 0.15
CA VAL A 549 -9.26 25.24 0.35
C VAL A 549 -10.19 24.42 1.25
N GLU A 550 -10.69 25.01 2.34
CA GLU A 550 -11.63 24.37 3.26
C GLU A 550 -12.95 23.99 2.56
N GLU A 551 -13.51 24.90 1.76
CA GLU A 551 -14.71 24.65 0.95
C GLU A 551 -14.50 23.56 -0.09
N ASP A 552 -13.38 23.62 -0.83
CA ASP A 552 -13.03 22.63 -1.85
C ASP A 552 -12.80 21.25 -1.24
N TYR A 553 -12.18 21.17 -0.06
CA TYR A 553 -12.03 19.92 0.68
C TYR A 553 -13.40 19.34 1.06
N SER A 554 -14.30 20.18 1.55
CA SER A 554 -15.64 19.77 2.01
C SER A 554 -16.54 19.28 0.87
N ARG A 555 -16.35 19.79 -0.36
CA ARG A 555 -17.11 19.39 -1.55
C ARG A 555 -16.67 18.04 -2.13
N ARG A 556 -15.41 17.65 -1.94
CA ARG A 556 -14.87 16.44 -2.57
C ARG A 556 -15.29 15.18 -1.82
N PRO A 557 -15.52 14.05 -2.53
CA PRO A 557 -15.81 12.78 -1.88
C PRO A 557 -14.66 12.34 -0.97
N LYS A 558 -14.96 12.06 0.30
CA LYS A 558 -13.98 11.51 1.26
C LYS A 558 -13.46 10.13 0.82
N ASP A 559 -14.23 9.42 0.00
CA ASP A 559 -13.90 8.12 -0.56
C ASP A 559 -12.58 8.08 -1.32
N GLU A 560 -12.16 9.20 -1.92
CA GLU A 560 -10.89 9.32 -2.63
C GLU A 560 -9.68 9.07 -1.71
N MET A 561 -9.84 9.25 -0.40
CA MET A 561 -8.77 9.07 0.58
C MET A 561 -8.74 7.66 1.18
N ILE A 562 -9.83 6.90 1.08
CA ILE A 562 -9.97 5.58 1.73
C ILE A 562 -8.82 4.63 1.37
N PRO A 563 -8.41 4.46 0.10
CA PRO A 563 -7.34 3.54 -0.25
C PRO A 563 -5.99 3.88 0.40
N ASN A 564 -5.71 5.17 0.60
CA ASN A 564 -4.45 5.60 1.23
C ASN A 564 -4.49 5.40 2.75
N ILE A 565 -5.64 5.61 3.39
CA ILE A 565 -5.83 5.37 4.82
C ILE A 565 -5.79 3.87 5.10
N GLU A 566 -6.49 3.07 4.28
CA GLU A 566 -6.51 1.61 4.35
C GLU A 566 -5.09 1.06 4.25
N LYS A 567 -4.31 1.52 3.26
CA LYS A 567 -2.91 1.09 3.12
C LYS A 567 -2.08 1.33 4.37
N ILE A 568 -2.19 2.50 5.01
CA ILE A 568 -1.46 2.82 6.25
C ILE A 568 -1.89 1.88 7.39
N LEU A 569 -3.20 1.68 7.55
CA LEU A 569 -3.74 0.80 8.61
C LEU A 569 -3.35 -0.66 8.37
N SER A 570 -3.45 -1.14 7.13
CA SER A 570 -3.07 -2.51 6.73
C SER A 570 -1.58 -2.75 6.91
N GLU A 571 -0.71 -1.85 6.46
CA GLU A 571 0.74 -1.98 6.67
C GLU A 571 1.13 -2.04 8.15
N HIS A 572 0.32 -1.44 9.03
CA HIS A 572 0.56 -1.41 10.48
C HIS A 572 -0.06 -2.60 11.23
N LEU A 573 -1.34 -2.89 10.98
CA LEU A 573 -2.14 -3.90 11.70
C LEU A 573 -2.00 -5.30 11.10
N CYS A 574 -1.62 -5.36 9.82
CA CYS A 574 -1.43 -6.62 9.12
C CYS A 574 0.06 -6.92 8.96
N GLY A 575 0.36 -8.14 8.54
CA GLY A 575 1.74 -8.58 8.36
C GLY A 575 1.77 -9.83 7.50
N CYS A 576 2.22 -10.93 8.08
CA CYS A 576 2.32 -12.19 7.39
C CYS A 576 0.94 -12.77 7.06
N TRP A 577 0.70 -13.05 5.78
CA TRP A 577 -0.52 -13.69 5.27
C TRP A 577 -0.38 -15.19 5.07
N LYS A 578 0.76 -15.79 5.45
CA LYS A 578 0.92 -17.25 5.42
C LYS A 578 -0.14 -17.89 6.30
N GLN A 579 -0.68 -19.02 5.83
CA GLN A 579 -1.73 -19.76 6.51
C GLN A 579 -1.23 -21.15 6.91
N CYS A 580 -1.69 -21.64 8.06
CA CYS A 580 -1.37 -22.97 8.56
C CYS A 580 -1.83 -24.02 7.53
N PRO A 581 -0.96 -24.97 7.12
CA PRO A 581 -1.33 -25.94 6.07
C PRO A 581 -2.47 -26.88 6.50
N PHE A 582 -2.65 -27.09 7.81
CA PHE A 582 -3.74 -27.92 8.32
C PHE A 582 -5.07 -27.16 8.39
N CYS A 583 -5.11 -26.03 9.07
CA CYS A 583 -6.36 -25.40 9.43
C CYS A 583 -6.61 -24.05 8.73
N LYS A 584 -5.66 -23.53 7.95
CA LYS A 584 -5.70 -22.21 7.31
C LYS A 584 -5.74 -21.00 8.26
N ALA A 585 -5.50 -21.20 9.55
CA ALA A 585 -5.31 -20.09 10.49
C ALA A 585 -4.13 -19.21 10.04
N ILE A 586 -4.25 -17.90 10.21
CA ILE A 586 -3.33 -16.92 9.62
C ILE A 586 -2.19 -16.65 10.60
N CYS A 587 -0.97 -16.47 10.09
CA CYS A 587 0.16 -16.10 10.92
C CYS A 587 -0.09 -14.75 11.62
N THR A 588 0.23 -14.65 12.91
CA THR A 588 0.04 -13.42 13.70
C THR A 588 1.22 -12.47 13.65
N ASN A 589 2.32 -12.84 12.99
CA ASN A 589 3.48 -11.97 12.86
C ASN A 589 3.14 -10.73 12.01
N THR A 590 3.42 -9.55 12.54
CA THR A 590 3.13 -8.26 11.90
C THR A 590 4.21 -7.81 10.91
N ILE A 591 5.29 -8.60 10.73
CA ILE A 591 6.34 -8.35 9.74
C ILE A 591 6.08 -9.24 8.51
N PRO A 592 5.83 -8.67 7.31
CA PRO A 592 5.75 -9.43 6.06
C PRO A 592 7.07 -10.14 5.76
N HIS A 593 7.01 -11.35 5.19
CA HIS A 593 8.19 -12.14 4.80
C HIS A 593 9.22 -12.32 5.93
N HIS A 594 8.77 -12.38 7.18
CA HIS A 594 9.65 -12.53 8.33
C HIS A 594 10.45 -13.83 8.30
N GLU A 595 11.65 -13.80 8.89
CA GLU A 595 12.44 -14.99 9.17
C GLU A 595 11.85 -15.78 10.35
N GLY A 596 12.21 -17.06 10.45
CA GLY A 596 11.73 -17.97 11.48
C GLY A 596 10.37 -18.61 11.17
N ASP A 597 9.85 -19.37 12.13
CA ASP A 597 8.62 -20.14 11.93
C ASP A 597 7.37 -19.27 11.96
N HIS A 598 6.41 -19.60 11.11
CA HIS A 598 5.04 -19.09 11.20
C HIS A 598 4.29 -19.76 12.35
N SER A 599 3.58 -18.97 13.13
CA SER A 599 2.74 -19.47 14.22
C SER A 599 1.50 -18.60 14.41
N VAL A 600 0.55 -19.15 15.16
CA VAL A 600 -0.67 -18.49 15.62
C VAL A 600 -1.05 -19.07 16.98
N PRO A 601 -1.57 -18.27 17.94
CA PRO A 601 -1.96 -18.79 19.25
C PRO A 601 -3.10 -19.80 19.18
N PHE A 602 -4.05 -19.57 18.28
CA PHE A 602 -5.26 -20.36 18.17
C PHE A 602 -5.41 -20.96 16.78
N HIS A 603 -5.47 -22.29 16.75
CA HIS A 603 -5.75 -23.05 15.55
C HIS A 603 -7.21 -23.49 15.53
N ARG A 604 -7.70 -23.91 14.35
CA ARG A 604 -9.09 -24.30 14.14
C ARG A 604 -9.23 -25.77 13.70
N PRO A 605 -10.43 -26.38 13.80
CA PRO A 605 -10.69 -27.71 13.27
C PRO A 605 -10.27 -27.82 11.81
N GLN A 606 -9.63 -28.93 11.43
CA GLN A 606 -9.13 -29.11 10.06
C GLN A 606 -10.26 -29.14 9.01
N ALA A 607 -11.49 -29.49 9.41
CA ALA A 607 -12.70 -29.42 8.59
C ALA A 607 -12.97 -28.01 8.01
N VAL A 608 -12.51 -26.94 8.68
CA VAL A 608 -12.64 -25.56 8.18
C VAL A 608 -11.90 -25.38 6.85
N ASN A 609 -10.73 -26.02 6.72
CA ASN A 609 -9.93 -26.09 5.48
C ASN A 609 -10.35 -27.27 4.58
N GLY A 610 -11.42 -27.98 4.93
CA GLY A 610 -11.94 -29.10 4.13
C GLY A 610 -11.13 -30.39 4.24
N TRP A 611 -10.30 -30.56 5.27
CA TRP A 611 -9.60 -31.83 5.50
C TRP A 611 -10.57 -32.95 5.82
N TYR A 612 -10.28 -34.12 5.28
CA TYR A 612 -11.07 -35.32 5.43
C TYR A 612 -10.17 -36.55 5.55
N LYS A 613 -10.68 -37.59 6.19
CA LYS A 613 -9.92 -38.81 6.43
C LYS A 613 -9.68 -39.57 5.12
N HIS A 614 -8.47 -40.06 4.94
CA HIS A 614 -8.05 -40.73 3.71
C HIS A 614 -8.98 -41.90 3.33
N LYS A 615 -9.29 -42.01 2.03
CA LYS A 615 -10.23 -43.00 1.45
C LYS A 615 -11.69 -42.92 1.96
N THR A 616 -12.04 -41.90 2.73
CA THR A 616 -13.42 -41.64 3.16
C THR A 616 -13.90 -40.28 2.64
N ASP A 617 -15.19 -40.00 2.79
CA ASP A 617 -15.76 -38.66 2.66
C ASP A 617 -15.94 -37.96 4.02
N HIS A 618 -15.44 -38.54 5.11
CA HIS A 618 -15.62 -38.04 6.47
C HIS A 618 -14.63 -36.92 6.79
N PHE A 619 -15.13 -35.75 7.23
CA PHE A 619 -14.30 -34.64 7.66
C PHE A 619 -13.38 -34.99 8.85
N VAL A 620 -12.25 -34.27 8.98
CA VAL A 620 -11.41 -34.29 10.17
C VAL A 620 -11.79 -33.13 11.08
N ILE A 621 -12.44 -33.44 12.20
CA ILE A 621 -12.91 -32.43 13.16
C ILE A 621 -11.86 -32.04 14.20
N ASP A 622 -10.73 -32.75 14.26
CA ASP A 622 -9.65 -32.44 15.19
C ASP A 622 -8.96 -31.11 14.84
N CYS A 623 -8.61 -30.33 15.86
CA CYS A 623 -7.70 -29.21 15.70
C CYS A 623 -6.29 -29.74 15.40
N CYS A 624 -5.49 -28.97 14.64
CA CYS A 624 -4.12 -29.40 14.32
C CYS A 624 -3.23 -29.47 15.57
N THR A 625 -3.47 -28.64 16.58
CA THR A 625 -2.78 -28.69 17.89
C THR A 625 -3.01 -30.02 18.62
N SER A 626 -4.23 -30.53 18.61
CA SER A 626 -4.55 -31.86 19.16
C SER A 626 -3.99 -32.99 18.29
N SER A 627 -3.92 -32.78 16.98
CA SER A 627 -3.35 -33.76 16.06
C SER A 627 -1.85 -33.93 16.27
N VAL A 628 -1.08 -32.84 16.40
CA VAL A 628 0.37 -32.90 16.70
C VAL A 628 0.68 -33.44 18.10
N ALA A 629 -0.27 -33.36 19.04
CA ALA A 629 -0.15 -33.99 20.36
C ALA A 629 -0.35 -35.52 20.31
N SER A 630 -1.01 -36.03 19.28
CA SER A 630 -1.44 -37.43 19.19
C SER A 630 -0.44 -38.34 18.49
N ASP A 631 -0.60 -39.65 18.62
CA ASP A 631 0.13 -40.66 17.84
C ASP A 631 -0.47 -40.91 16.45
N ARG A 632 -1.34 -40.00 15.97
CA ARG A 632 -1.96 -40.12 14.66
C ARG A 632 -0.97 -39.75 13.56
N PHE A 633 -1.32 -40.16 12.35
CA PHE A 633 -0.55 -39.90 11.15
C PHE A 633 -1.35 -39.07 10.16
N MET A 634 -0.65 -38.22 9.43
CA MET A 634 -1.17 -37.53 8.26
C MET A 634 -0.64 -38.23 7.00
N LEU A 635 -1.49 -38.23 5.97
CA LEU A 635 -1.11 -38.72 4.65
C LEU A 635 -0.81 -37.54 3.75
N LEU A 636 0.44 -37.42 3.35
CA LEU A 636 0.86 -36.44 2.36
C LEU A 636 0.30 -36.79 0.98
N GLY A 637 0.34 -35.80 0.08
CA GLY A 637 -0.16 -35.96 -1.28
C GLY A 637 0.45 -37.15 -2.02
N ASN A 638 1.70 -37.50 -1.72
CA ASN A 638 2.45 -38.65 -2.27
C ASN A 638 2.14 -39.98 -1.56
N ASN A 639 1.11 -40.04 -0.71
CA ASN A 639 0.76 -41.18 0.14
C ASN A 639 1.85 -41.60 1.15
N GLN A 640 2.85 -40.73 1.40
CA GLN A 640 3.76 -40.90 2.51
C GLN A 640 3.00 -40.60 3.80
N GLU A 641 3.01 -41.57 4.71
CA GLU A 641 2.45 -41.42 6.04
C GLU A 641 3.52 -40.80 6.95
N ILE A 642 3.20 -39.64 7.52
CA ILE A 642 4.06 -38.94 8.46
C ILE A 642 3.29 -38.77 9.75
N SER A 643 3.92 -39.09 10.88
CA SER A 643 3.32 -38.84 12.19
C SER A 643 3.04 -37.33 12.32
N TYR A 644 1.87 -36.96 12.85
CA TYR A 644 1.60 -35.54 13.13
C TYR A 644 2.65 -34.93 14.06
N LYS A 645 3.32 -35.71 14.92
CA LYS A 645 4.44 -35.23 15.75
C LYS A 645 5.66 -34.80 14.93
N ASN A 646 5.85 -35.39 13.76
CA ASN A 646 6.97 -35.14 12.85
C ASN A 646 6.52 -34.39 11.58
N TYR A 647 5.40 -33.65 11.64
CA TYR A 647 4.80 -33.03 10.45
C TYR A 647 5.77 -32.16 9.64
N ARG A 648 6.73 -31.51 10.29
CA ARG A 648 7.75 -30.68 9.63
C ARG A 648 8.59 -31.44 8.61
N GLN A 649 8.75 -32.77 8.75
CA GLN A 649 9.45 -33.62 7.78
C GLN A 649 8.73 -33.68 6.42
N ALA A 650 7.47 -33.23 6.34
CA ALA A 650 6.76 -33.10 5.07
C ALA A 650 7.35 -32.05 4.13
N GLY A 651 8.18 -31.13 4.63
CA GLY A 651 8.75 -30.05 3.83
C GLY A 651 7.72 -28.99 3.41
N GLY A 652 8.15 -28.04 2.58
CA GLY A 652 7.31 -26.93 2.11
C GLY A 652 6.74 -26.11 3.27
N ASP A 653 5.48 -25.68 3.14
CA ASP A 653 4.80 -24.90 4.18
C ASP A 653 4.64 -25.68 5.51
N TYR A 654 4.73 -27.03 5.54
CA TYR A 654 4.68 -27.76 6.81
C TYR A 654 5.94 -27.56 7.65
N ALA A 655 7.10 -27.42 7.01
CA ALA A 655 8.38 -27.26 7.71
C ALA A 655 8.56 -25.87 8.33
N THR A 656 7.90 -24.86 7.74
CA THR A 656 8.01 -23.45 8.14
C THR A 656 6.99 -23.03 9.19
N TRP A 657 6.12 -23.94 9.63
CA TRP A 657 5.12 -23.67 10.67
C TRP A 657 5.52 -24.29 12.01
N SER A 658 5.28 -23.54 13.08
CA SER A 658 5.35 -24.01 14.46
C SER A 658 3.95 -24.13 15.06
N ILE A 659 3.51 -25.37 15.22
CA ILE A 659 2.22 -25.74 15.82
C ILE A 659 2.51 -26.39 17.17
N THR A 660 2.17 -25.68 18.24
CA THR A 660 2.36 -26.18 19.61
C THR A 660 1.20 -27.11 19.99
N PRO A 661 1.47 -28.29 20.57
CA PRO A 661 0.44 -29.14 21.16
C PRO A 661 -0.43 -28.38 22.17
N ASP A 662 -1.73 -28.39 21.96
CA ASP A 662 -2.70 -27.70 22.83
C ASP A 662 -4.03 -28.46 22.89
N SER A 663 -4.66 -28.41 24.06
CA SER A 663 -5.96 -29.00 24.39
C SER A 663 -7.05 -27.96 24.61
N SER A 664 -6.78 -26.66 24.36
CA SER A 664 -7.76 -25.60 24.53
C SER A 664 -9.02 -25.82 23.71
N THR A 665 -10.16 -25.47 24.31
CA THR A 665 -11.46 -25.49 23.64
C THR A 665 -11.58 -24.29 22.71
N GLN A 666 -11.54 -24.54 21.40
CA GLN A 666 -11.74 -23.55 20.34
C GLN A 666 -13.24 -23.34 20.07
N SER A 667 -14.00 -22.80 21.05
CA SER A 667 -15.47 -22.80 21.01
C SER A 667 -16.03 -22.09 19.77
N TYR A 668 -15.42 -20.95 19.37
CA TYR A 668 -15.82 -20.20 18.19
C TYR A 668 -15.83 -21.07 16.92
N TRP A 669 -14.73 -21.77 16.65
CA TRP A 669 -14.63 -22.57 15.44
C TRP A 669 -15.43 -23.88 15.51
N LYS A 670 -15.67 -24.40 16.72
CA LYS A 670 -16.60 -25.52 16.94
C LYS A 670 -18.04 -25.13 16.64
N TRP A 671 -18.46 -23.95 17.12
CA TRP A 671 -19.74 -23.35 16.78
C TRP A 671 -19.85 -23.12 15.27
N PHE A 672 -18.85 -22.51 14.63
CA PHE A 672 -18.84 -22.30 13.17
C PHE A 672 -19.06 -23.61 12.39
N VAL A 673 -18.32 -24.67 12.72
CA VAL A 673 -18.45 -25.97 12.03
C VAL A 673 -19.84 -26.59 12.25
N SER A 674 -20.37 -26.49 13.47
CA SER A 674 -21.72 -26.98 13.82
C SER A 674 -22.81 -26.18 13.09
N HIS A 675 -22.73 -24.86 13.14
CA HIS A 675 -23.71 -23.93 12.59
C HIS A 675 -23.74 -23.97 11.06
N PHE A 676 -22.58 -23.96 10.41
CA PHE A 676 -22.47 -23.99 8.94
C PHE A 676 -22.26 -25.40 8.36
N ARG A 677 -22.59 -26.46 9.11
CA ARG A 677 -22.39 -27.86 8.72
C ARG A 677 -22.81 -28.14 7.29
N SER A 678 -24.08 -27.88 6.94
CA SER A 678 -24.62 -28.21 5.61
C SER A 678 -23.92 -27.43 4.49
N LYS A 679 -23.54 -26.18 4.75
CA LYS A 679 -22.79 -25.35 3.79
C LYS A 679 -21.36 -25.86 3.57
N LEU A 680 -20.71 -26.35 4.63
CA LEU A 680 -19.41 -27.01 4.54
C LEU A 680 -19.50 -28.34 3.77
N GLU A 681 -20.51 -29.17 4.06
CA GLU A 681 -20.75 -30.44 3.36
C GLU A 681 -21.01 -30.20 1.86
N GLU A 682 -21.86 -29.22 1.53
CA GLU A 682 -22.16 -28.79 0.17
C GLU A 682 -20.91 -28.29 -0.55
N LYS A 683 -20.16 -27.36 0.06
CA LYS A 683 -19.04 -26.70 -0.64
C LYS A 683 -17.83 -27.61 -0.82
N TYR A 684 -17.50 -28.44 0.17
CA TYR A 684 -16.37 -29.35 0.10
C TYR A 684 -16.72 -30.73 -0.48
N GLN A 685 -18.01 -31.07 -0.62
CA GLN A 685 -18.48 -32.39 -1.07
C GLN A 685 -17.93 -33.51 -0.17
N LYS A 686 -18.12 -33.33 1.14
CA LYS A 686 -17.69 -34.21 2.25
C LYS A 686 -18.80 -34.25 3.31
N LYS A 687 -18.67 -35.12 4.31
CA LYS A 687 -19.74 -35.39 5.28
C LYS A 687 -19.22 -35.39 6.72
N PHE A 688 -20.04 -34.90 7.64
CA PHE A 688 -19.83 -35.05 9.07
C PHE A 688 -20.55 -36.32 9.57
N THR A 689 -19.99 -37.48 9.26
CA THR A 689 -20.52 -38.80 9.62
C THR A 689 -19.41 -39.71 10.15
N ASP A 690 -19.78 -40.72 10.96
CA ASP A 690 -18.87 -41.73 11.51
C ASP A 690 -17.66 -41.04 12.19
N THR A 691 -16.42 -41.28 11.75
CA THR A 691 -15.23 -40.69 12.39
C THR A 691 -15.12 -39.17 12.25
N GLY A 692 -15.96 -38.55 11.42
CA GLY A 692 -16.07 -37.10 11.27
C GLY A 692 -17.36 -36.52 11.86
N GLU A 693 -18.14 -37.29 12.63
CA GLU A 693 -19.38 -36.83 13.24
C GLU A 693 -19.13 -35.69 14.23
N ILE A 694 -19.90 -34.60 14.08
CA ILE A 694 -19.81 -33.44 14.98
C ILE A 694 -20.35 -33.86 16.35
N PRO A 695 -19.58 -33.74 17.44
CA PRO A 695 -20.05 -34.10 18.77
C PRO A 695 -21.27 -33.26 19.18
N GLU A 696 -22.25 -33.88 19.86
CA GLU A 696 -23.45 -33.17 20.35
C GLU A 696 -23.11 -31.94 21.21
N ALA A 697 -21.97 -31.97 21.91
CA ALA A 697 -21.50 -30.84 22.71
C ALA A 697 -21.26 -29.57 21.87
N TRP A 698 -20.90 -29.68 20.58
CA TRP A 698 -20.68 -28.53 19.70
C TRP A 698 -22.01 -27.88 19.30
N ALA A 699 -23.07 -28.68 19.17
CA ALA A 699 -24.43 -28.19 18.89
C ALA A 699 -25.03 -27.38 20.06
N LYS A 700 -24.46 -27.50 21.26
CA LYS A 700 -24.86 -26.74 22.45
C LYS A 700 -24.18 -25.38 22.56
N ILE A 701 -23.12 -25.14 21.79
CA ILE A 701 -22.42 -23.85 21.78
C ILE A 701 -23.31 -22.85 21.04
N THR A 702 -23.65 -21.73 21.67
CA THR A 702 -24.50 -20.69 21.08
C THR A 702 -23.64 -19.57 20.47
N LYS A 703 -24.27 -18.73 19.64
CA LYS A 703 -23.62 -17.52 19.12
C LYS A 703 -23.24 -16.58 20.28
N GLU A 704 -24.12 -16.44 21.26
CA GLU A 704 -23.89 -15.62 22.45
C GLU A 704 -22.69 -16.12 23.26
N ASP A 705 -22.52 -17.43 23.42
CA ASP A 705 -21.36 -18.00 24.12
C ASP A 705 -20.04 -17.58 23.45
N VAL A 706 -19.95 -17.70 22.12
CA VAL A 706 -18.72 -17.39 21.39
C VAL A 706 -18.46 -15.88 21.30
N LEU A 707 -19.50 -15.06 21.24
CA LEU A 707 -19.38 -13.61 21.31
C LEU A 707 -18.92 -13.14 22.70
N ASN A 708 -19.40 -13.78 23.77
CA ASN A 708 -18.97 -13.48 25.13
C ASN A 708 -17.50 -13.90 25.34
N GLU A 709 -17.11 -15.09 24.87
CA GLU A 709 -15.73 -15.57 24.95
C GLU A 709 -14.75 -14.61 24.23
N LEU A 710 -15.11 -14.10 23.06
CA LEU A 710 -14.30 -13.11 22.33
C LEU A 710 -14.28 -11.72 22.98
N LYS A 711 -15.27 -11.37 23.80
CA LYS A 711 -15.30 -10.09 24.54
C LYS A 711 -14.49 -10.14 25.83
N GLU A 712 -14.35 -11.33 26.43
CA GLU A 712 -13.54 -11.57 27.63
C GLU A 712 -12.04 -11.71 27.34
N GLN A 713 -11.68 -12.02 26.08
CA GLN A 713 -10.31 -11.97 25.53
C GLN A 713 -9.90 -10.54 25.16
#